data_AF-A0A2H0RR85-F1
#
_entry.id   AF-A0A2H0RR85-F1
#
_cell.length_a   1.000
_cell.length_b   1.000
_cell.length_c   1.000
_cell.angle_alpha   90.00
_cell.angle_beta   90.00
_cell.angle_gamma   90.00
#
_symmetry.space_group_name_H-M   'P 1'
#
loop_
_entity.id
_entity.type
_entity.pdbx_description
1 polymer ?
#
loop_
_entity_poly.entity_id
_entity_poly.type
_entity_poly.pdbx_seq_one_letter_code
_entity_poly.pdbx_strand_id
1 'polypeptide(L)'
;MARKAFTAVETLLALGIIAVTAGITIPLYNDYQIRNDLDLATEQLIQALRAAQIHSQSGTQDAQWGVYTQEGILFKGDMYALRDPDEDQVFPIPPSINVSGLSEVVYSRIDGVPSETGEIILEAINGDRRTIVIGDDGLLQTSGIQSLPEGFFDDGGDMGDDDVDGDGIPDVQEGDEDTDGDGTPDYLDPDSDNDGIPDEEEGGGDTDGDGIPDYQDPQENPTEPCEERFVVDENGAIQTTGSVDLTVKALGSAITYGENGPNIPVRADISLDGGATWSELFLGRDIDGGETEFIENLPSGTQVLLRVNGRHGWLFNKTYASNDQSGHIQVLRNGDTPPQYQAYGNQSSLASFVRNILDEQGRISIGAYDAVLLVELGTLETSSSDFQDAVILLQFTQKPQSCALATDPRFKVLFERTENVGSGDAARSVYVGESAIHYGEAQWIPLQVAGVAATDSGLVENVPGLAVDRQSGVVKVLLHGSHAGLSKEIVDARVVFDNAVITSLENATGQDACESPFDAIVNDGAGGDEATQITGAREVLFQTRVTIEDDALLIHWARSGANQDTDGDGITDNEEGYGDTDGDGLADYLDTDSDNDNISDNDEGADDSDDDGTADYKDTDSDDDGIPDGQDLEDETDDQVPTEEESDPCAAAFSLSNGNIVLQELADVTFKVLGSSSHYGRRGPEIQVSLQASVNGGATWQSLFNNRDVDGNETQTLADVPSGSEIHVKVEGRYGWLFRRRVQSGGASENLRILRRGDPVPATTPFSSPLTLKKFLRDQVRSGHVVADKRSVLLIAELTDVGVAADYQDAVVQIYIEKPQSGGICGATTDDGDDDAGTADDGDTGETVPEEEVVPTGLKITICHFPPGNRQNPETIEIDEAAWPAHQAIGDRRGACEDDQDGDGVPNADDLCLNTATPESVPEEFMLFDRYALTEAGTIFRHGPRKKVGQYTLAHTKGCSCEQLIDVAEGMRFYYFDQFPRLQRAMRNLFPFFTIGARKYGCSEAIIRMVEREL
;
A
#
# COMPACT_ATOMS: atom_id res chain seq x y z
N MET A 1 -68.19 40.23 -36.24
CA MET A 1 -67.01 39.58 -35.63
C MET A 1 -67.36 39.28 -34.18
N ALA A 2 -67.77 38.05 -33.88
CA ALA A 2 -68.07 37.65 -32.51
C ALA A 2 -66.75 37.40 -31.77
N ARG A 3 -66.51 38.14 -30.69
CA ARG A 3 -65.36 37.96 -29.80
C ARG A 3 -65.56 36.63 -29.05
N LYS A 4 -64.60 35.71 -29.17
CA LYS A 4 -64.60 34.45 -28.41
C LYS A 4 -64.44 34.81 -26.93
N ALA A 5 -65.43 34.47 -26.11
CA ALA A 5 -65.35 34.58 -24.65
C ALA A 5 -64.71 33.30 -24.09
N PHE A 6 -64.02 33.44 -22.96
CA PHE A 6 -63.45 32.31 -22.22
C PHE A 6 -64.53 31.31 -21.82
N THR A 7 -64.21 30.03 -21.90
CA THR A 7 -65.12 28.97 -21.50
C THR A 7 -65.20 28.86 -19.98
N ALA A 8 -66.33 28.37 -19.47
CA ALA A 8 -66.50 28.16 -18.04
C ALA A 8 -65.46 27.19 -17.47
N VAL A 9 -65.00 26.23 -18.28
CA VAL A 9 -63.95 25.27 -17.93
C VAL A 9 -62.59 25.97 -17.79
N GLU A 10 -62.21 26.83 -18.75
CA GLU A 10 -60.96 27.61 -18.64
C GLU A 10 -60.97 28.55 -17.44
N THR A 11 -62.12 29.12 -17.09
CA THR A 11 -62.23 30.00 -15.92
C THR A 11 -62.07 29.22 -14.61
N LEU A 12 -62.66 28.02 -14.52
CA LEU A 12 -62.52 27.14 -13.35
C LEU A 12 -61.09 26.59 -13.23
N LEU A 13 -60.45 26.24 -14.35
CA LEU A 13 -59.07 25.80 -14.35
C LEU A 13 -58.13 26.91 -13.87
N ALA A 14 -58.31 28.14 -14.36
CA ALA A 14 -57.49 29.27 -13.94
C ALA A 14 -57.68 29.60 -12.45
N LEU A 15 -58.90 29.54 -11.92
CA LEU A 15 -59.16 29.75 -10.50
C LEU A 15 -58.60 28.61 -9.63
N GLY A 16 -58.65 27.37 -10.13
CA GLY A 16 -58.05 26.21 -9.45
C GLY A 16 -56.54 26.35 -9.35
N ILE A 17 -55.87 26.74 -10.45
CA ILE A 17 -54.43 26.98 -10.46
C ILE A 17 -54.06 28.10 -9.50
N ILE A 18 -54.78 29.25 -9.53
CA ILE A 18 -54.51 30.37 -8.62
C ILE A 18 -54.65 29.95 -7.15
N ALA A 19 -55.67 29.15 -6.81
CA ALA A 19 -55.90 28.69 -5.45
C ALA A 19 -54.79 27.74 -4.97
N VAL A 20 -54.35 26.80 -5.82
CA VAL A 20 -53.24 25.90 -5.51
C VAL A 20 -51.93 26.67 -5.37
N THR A 21 -51.65 27.59 -6.30
CA THR A 21 -50.44 28.42 -6.21
C THR A 21 -50.45 29.31 -4.99
N ALA A 22 -51.59 29.89 -4.61
CA ALA A 22 -51.70 30.71 -3.40
C ALA A 22 -51.56 29.88 -2.12
N GLY A 23 -52.08 28.66 -2.11
CA GLY A 23 -51.94 27.72 -0.99
C GLY A 23 -50.50 27.34 -0.71
N ILE A 24 -49.66 27.28 -1.75
CA ILE A 24 -48.22 26.96 -1.63
C ILE A 24 -47.39 28.22 -1.37
N THR A 25 -47.65 29.32 -2.10
CA THR A 25 -46.77 30.51 -2.07
C THR A 25 -46.91 31.36 -0.81
N ILE A 26 -48.09 31.45 -0.19
CA ILE A 26 -48.29 32.28 1.00
C ILE A 26 -47.52 31.74 2.23
N PRO A 27 -47.60 30.45 2.60
CA PRO A 27 -46.85 29.93 3.75
C PRO A 27 -45.33 30.02 3.53
N LEU A 28 -44.84 29.69 2.32
CA LEU A 28 -43.42 29.83 1.97
C LEU A 28 -42.93 31.28 2.08
N TYR A 29 -43.75 32.26 1.68
CA TYR A 29 -43.38 33.67 1.77
C TYR A 29 -43.34 34.17 3.23
N ASN A 30 -44.26 33.69 4.08
CA ASN A 30 -44.26 34.06 5.49
C ASN A 30 -43.04 33.52 6.23
N ASP A 31 -42.68 32.26 5.98
CA ASP A 31 -41.49 31.63 6.57
C ASP A 31 -40.20 32.34 6.12
N TYR A 32 -40.09 32.62 4.82
CA TYR A 32 -38.99 33.41 4.26
C TYR A 32 -38.89 34.81 4.90
N GLN A 33 -40.02 35.47 5.15
CA GLN A 33 -40.01 36.79 5.78
C GLN A 33 -39.52 36.72 7.25
N ILE A 34 -39.90 35.69 7.99
CA ILE A 34 -39.50 35.50 9.39
C ILE A 34 -37.99 35.21 9.49
N ARG A 35 -37.45 34.36 8.60
CA ARG A 35 -36.00 34.11 8.50
C ARG A 35 -35.21 35.38 8.17
N ASN A 36 -35.71 36.17 7.23
CA ASN A 36 -35.09 37.45 6.89
C ASN A 36 -35.13 38.44 8.06
N ASP A 37 -36.19 38.43 8.89
CA ASP A 37 -36.25 39.25 10.11
C ASP A 37 -35.23 38.78 11.16
N LEU A 38 -35.00 37.46 11.31
CA LEU A 38 -34.01 36.87 12.22
C LEU A 38 -32.58 37.24 11.83
N ASP A 39 -32.25 37.14 10.54
CA ASP A 39 -30.94 37.56 10.02
C ASP A 39 -30.70 39.05 10.24
N LEU A 40 -31.70 39.88 9.95
CA LEU A 40 -31.61 41.32 10.16
C LEU A 40 -31.41 41.68 11.64
N ALA A 41 -32.10 40.98 12.55
CA ALA A 41 -31.96 41.19 13.99
C ALA A 41 -30.56 40.83 14.49
N THR A 42 -30.03 39.70 14.03
CA THR A 42 -28.70 39.19 14.39
C THR A 42 -27.62 40.17 13.96
N GLU A 43 -27.64 40.59 12.70
CA GLU A 43 -26.70 41.57 12.16
C GLU A 43 -26.74 42.92 12.87
N GLN A 44 -27.94 43.41 13.20
CA GLN A 44 -28.08 44.67 13.93
C GLN A 44 -27.51 44.58 15.35
N LEU A 45 -27.66 43.43 16.01
CA LEU A 45 -27.15 43.23 17.36
C LEU A 45 -25.63 43.08 17.38
N ILE A 46 -25.05 42.38 16.40
CA ILE A 46 -23.58 42.31 16.21
C ILE A 46 -23.01 43.71 15.96
N GLN A 47 -23.67 44.51 15.12
CA GLN A 47 -23.24 45.88 14.86
C GLN A 47 -23.27 46.73 16.14
N ALA A 48 -24.29 46.57 16.98
CA ALA A 48 -24.36 47.24 18.27
C ALA A 48 -23.21 46.81 19.20
N LEU A 49 -22.93 45.50 19.30
CA LEU A 49 -21.88 44.94 20.17
C LEU A 49 -20.48 45.41 19.72
N ARG A 50 -20.18 45.33 18.42
CA ARG A 50 -18.92 45.84 17.86
C ARG A 50 -18.79 47.34 18.07
N ALA A 51 -19.86 48.10 17.92
CA ALA A 51 -19.85 49.54 18.19
C ALA A 51 -19.54 49.84 19.67
N ALA A 52 -20.15 49.11 20.61
CA ALA A 52 -19.86 49.24 22.04
C ALA A 52 -18.40 48.93 22.39
N GLN A 53 -17.86 47.86 21.83
CA GLN A 53 -16.46 47.45 22.01
C GLN A 53 -15.51 48.54 21.51
N ILE A 54 -15.70 49.02 20.27
CA ILE A 54 -14.87 50.08 19.67
C ILE A 54 -14.98 51.40 20.45
N HIS A 55 -16.18 51.77 20.90
CA HIS A 55 -16.36 52.99 21.70
C HIS A 55 -15.64 52.92 23.05
N SER A 56 -15.60 51.75 23.67
CA SER A 56 -14.88 51.50 24.94
C SER A 56 -13.36 51.46 24.74
N GLN A 57 -12.86 50.82 23.69
CA GLN A 57 -11.43 50.74 23.36
C GLN A 57 -10.86 52.10 22.94
N SER A 58 -11.60 52.86 22.15
CA SER A 58 -11.18 54.21 21.72
C SER A 58 -11.23 55.26 22.84
N GLY A 59 -11.73 54.90 24.03
CA GLY A 59 -11.91 55.83 25.15
C GLY A 59 -12.89 56.95 24.83
N THR A 60 -13.88 56.69 23.96
CA THR A 60 -14.83 57.71 23.51
C THR A 60 -15.62 58.24 24.71
N GLN A 61 -15.44 59.54 25.00
CA GLN A 61 -16.02 60.23 26.15
C GLN A 61 -15.60 59.67 27.53
N ASP A 62 -14.43 59.02 27.63
CA ASP A 62 -13.80 58.47 28.85
C ASP A 62 -14.67 57.47 29.66
N ALA A 63 -15.64 56.81 29.02
CA ALA A 63 -16.60 55.90 29.67
C ALA A 63 -16.61 54.49 29.06
N GLN A 64 -17.20 53.54 29.78
CA GLN A 64 -17.55 52.22 29.25
C GLN A 64 -18.83 52.30 28.43
N TRP A 65 -18.92 51.44 27.42
CA TRP A 65 -20.07 51.30 26.54
C TRP A 65 -20.50 49.84 26.52
N GLY A 66 -21.81 49.64 26.43
CA GLY A 66 -22.41 48.31 26.40
C GLY A 66 -23.68 48.26 25.58
N VAL A 67 -24.19 47.05 25.38
CA VAL A 67 -25.44 46.80 24.67
C VAL A 67 -26.42 46.09 25.59
N TYR A 68 -27.64 46.61 25.66
CA TYR A 68 -28.78 45.92 26.25
C TYR A 68 -29.47 45.11 25.15
N THR A 69 -29.35 43.80 25.24
CA THR A 69 -29.57 42.87 24.11
C THR A 69 -31.06 42.71 23.78
N GLN A 70 -31.92 42.73 24.79
CA GLN A 70 -33.37 42.52 24.65
C GLN A 70 -34.07 43.59 23.80
N GLU A 71 -33.58 44.83 23.84
CA GLU A 71 -34.14 45.95 23.06
C GLU A 71 -33.17 46.46 21.98
N GLY A 72 -31.99 45.84 21.85
CA GLY A 72 -30.93 46.26 20.93
C GLY A 72 -30.43 47.68 21.21
N ILE A 73 -30.27 48.07 22.47
CA ILE A 73 -29.87 49.44 22.83
C ILE A 73 -28.38 49.49 23.13
N LEU A 74 -27.62 50.19 22.29
CA LEU A 74 -26.26 50.61 22.60
C LEU A 74 -26.30 51.79 23.56
N PHE A 75 -25.65 51.66 24.71
CA PHE A 75 -25.65 52.66 25.77
C PHE A 75 -24.25 52.96 26.30
N LYS A 76 -24.13 54.12 26.96
CA LYS A 76 -22.92 54.56 27.66
C LYS A 76 -23.13 54.45 29.16
N GLY A 77 -22.28 53.69 29.85
CA GLY A 77 -22.31 53.52 31.30
C GLY A 77 -21.79 52.15 31.75
N ASP A 78 -21.58 52.00 33.07
CA ASP A 78 -21.03 50.76 33.65
C ASP A 78 -22.03 49.59 33.62
N MET A 79 -23.33 49.88 33.47
CA MET A 79 -24.44 48.93 33.27
C MET A 79 -25.68 49.69 32.77
N TYR A 80 -26.63 49.03 32.13
CA TYR A 80 -27.80 49.66 31.50
C TYR A 80 -28.64 50.48 32.48
N ALA A 81 -28.72 50.03 33.74
CA ALA A 81 -29.44 50.75 34.80
C ALA A 81 -28.77 52.07 35.23
N LEU A 82 -27.47 52.22 35.00
CA LEU A 82 -26.65 53.40 35.35
C LEU A 82 -26.24 54.21 34.12
N ARG A 83 -26.81 53.92 32.96
CA ARG A 83 -26.46 54.55 31.69
C ARG A 83 -26.83 56.04 31.63
N ASP A 84 -26.24 56.73 30.66
CA ASP A 84 -26.63 58.07 30.23
C ASP A 84 -27.68 57.98 29.08
N PRO A 85 -28.98 58.22 29.35
CA PRO A 85 -30.03 57.99 28.36
C PRO A 85 -29.98 58.95 27.15
N ASP A 86 -29.24 60.05 27.25
CA ASP A 86 -29.08 61.01 26.15
C ASP A 86 -28.13 60.47 25.05
N GLU A 87 -27.34 59.44 25.35
CA GLU A 87 -26.39 58.79 24.42
C GLU A 87 -26.89 57.41 23.92
N ASP A 88 -28.12 56.99 24.29
CA ASP A 88 -28.72 55.72 23.85
C ASP A 88 -28.94 55.71 22.32
N GLN A 89 -28.44 54.66 21.66
CA GLN A 89 -28.69 54.38 20.25
C GLN A 89 -29.44 53.05 20.10
N VAL A 90 -30.56 53.08 19.37
CA VAL A 90 -31.47 51.93 19.23
C VAL A 90 -31.22 51.21 17.91
N PHE A 91 -30.91 49.92 18.00
CA PHE A 91 -30.86 48.96 16.90
C PHE A 91 -32.15 48.11 16.96
N PRO A 92 -33.16 48.42 16.14
CA PRO A 92 -34.52 47.91 16.35
C PRO A 92 -34.65 46.43 16.01
N ILE A 93 -34.91 45.62 17.03
CA ILE A 93 -35.21 44.19 16.87
C ILE A 93 -36.66 44.02 16.37
N PRO A 94 -36.91 43.28 15.26
CA PRO A 94 -38.26 43.00 14.79
C PRO A 94 -39.10 42.28 15.85
N PRO A 95 -40.40 42.57 15.97
CA PRO A 95 -41.27 41.97 16.99
C PRO A 95 -41.55 40.47 16.75
N SER A 96 -41.14 39.95 15.59
CA SER A 96 -41.14 38.53 15.23
C SER A 96 -39.99 37.75 15.88
N ILE A 97 -39.04 38.42 16.53
CA ILE A 97 -37.85 37.83 17.15
C ILE A 97 -37.89 38.08 18.66
N ASN A 98 -37.64 37.04 19.43
CA ASN A 98 -37.46 37.06 20.87
C ASN A 98 -35.96 36.90 21.19
N VAL A 99 -35.46 37.66 22.17
CA VAL A 99 -34.03 37.60 22.55
C VAL A 99 -33.90 37.09 23.98
N SER A 100 -33.08 36.06 24.16
CA SER A 100 -32.75 35.43 25.44
C SER A 100 -31.23 35.22 25.61
N GLY A 101 -30.81 34.69 26.74
CA GLY A 101 -29.38 34.58 27.11
C GLY A 101 -28.89 35.83 27.84
N LEU A 102 -27.69 36.31 27.49
CA LEU A 102 -27.09 37.50 28.09
C LEU A 102 -27.97 38.73 27.92
N SER A 103 -28.29 39.40 29.03
CA SER A 103 -29.21 40.55 29.03
C SER A 103 -28.54 41.89 28.71
N GLU A 104 -27.27 42.03 29.07
CA GLU A 104 -26.44 43.17 28.71
C GLU A 104 -24.97 42.75 28.61
N VAL A 105 -24.19 43.47 27.80
CA VAL A 105 -22.76 43.22 27.62
C VAL A 105 -22.06 44.57 27.65
N VAL A 106 -21.17 44.79 28.63
CA VAL A 106 -20.42 46.04 28.77
C VAL A 106 -18.94 45.77 28.53
N TYR A 107 -18.29 46.59 27.71
CA TYR A 107 -16.88 46.38 27.38
C TYR A 107 -15.96 47.22 28.27
N SER A 108 -14.84 46.62 28.67
CA SER A 108 -13.81 47.29 29.45
C SER A 108 -13.15 48.42 28.66
N ARG A 109 -12.69 49.46 29.35
CA ARG A 109 -11.98 50.57 28.69
C ARG A 109 -10.61 50.08 28.26
N ILE A 110 -10.15 50.56 27.10
CA ILE A 110 -8.83 50.28 26.52
C ILE A 110 -8.72 48.86 25.97
N ASP A 111 -9.01 47.84 26.79
CA ASP A 111 -8.79 46.44 26.40
C ASP A 111 -9.99 45.87 25.63
N GLY A 112 -11.21 46.39 25.84
CA GLY A 112 -12.40 45.97 25.10
C GLY A 112 -12.83 44.54 25.39
N VAL A 113 -12.46 44.03 26.57
CA VAL A 113 -12.87 42.73 27.10
C VAL A 113 -14.31 42.84 27.61
N PRO A 114 -15.20 41.90 27.27
CA PRO A 114 -16.59 41.93 27.74
C PRO A 114 -16.68 41.69 29.25
N SER A 115 -17.68 42.30 29.89
CA SER A 115 -17.94 42.15 31.33
C SER A 115 -18.47 40.76 31.71
N GLU A 116 -19.18 40.13 30.78
CA GLU A 116 -19.74 38.78 30.88
C GLU A 116 -19.61 38.10 29.51
N THR A 117 -19.20 36.83 29.52
CA THR A 117 -19.11 35.95 28.34
C THR A 117 -20.31 35.02 28.30
N GLY A 118 -20.59 34.44 27.14
CA GLY A 118 -21.72 33.54 26.94
C GLY A 118 -22.56 33.93 25.74
N GLU A 119 -23.81 33.47 25.72
CA GLU A 119 -24.62 33.44 24.52
C GLU A 119 -25.77 34.45 24.53
N ILE A 120 -26.03 35.04 23.36
CA ILE A 120 -27.27 35.77 23.07
C ILE A 120 -28.03 35.00 22.01
N ILE A 121 -29.21 34.50 22.37
CA ILE A 121 -30.05 33.68 21.50
C ILE A 121 -31.16 34.56 20.94
N LEU A 122 -31.25 34.64 19.62
CA LEU A 122 -32.34 35.25 18.88
C LEU A 122 -33.22 34.13 18.34
N GLU A 123 -34.46 34.05 18.80
CA GLU A 123 -35.43 33.04 18.40
C GLU A 123 -36.59 33.70 17.66
N ALA A 124 -36.84 33.23 16.45
CA ALA A 124 -37.98 33.66 15.65
C ALA A 124 -39.25 32.90 16.05
N ILE A 125 -40.41 33.53 15.85
CA ILE A 125 -41.72 32.92 16.19
C ILE A 125 -42.04 31.61 15.45
N ASN A 126 -41.27 31.23 14.42
CA ASN A 126 -41.39 29.95 13.72
C ASN A 126 -40.48 28.84 14.30
N GLY A 127 -39.72 29.13 15.36
CA GLY A 127 -38.79 28.19 16.01
C GLY A 127 -37.35 28.25 15.49
N ASP A 128 -37.08 29.03 14.43
CA ASP A 128 -35.73 29.26 13.93
C ASP A 128 -34.95 30.11 14.95
N ARG A 129 -33.78 29.65 15.38
CA ARG A 129 -32.90 30.39 16.29
C ARG A 129 -31.53 30.67 15.66
N ARG A 130 -30.92 31.76 16.11
CA ARG A 130 -29.50 32.10 15.91
C ARG A 130 -28.88 32.47 17.24
N THR A 131 -27.67 32.03 17.47
CA THR A 131 -26.91 32.27 18.69
C THR A 131 -25.71 33.14 18.36
N ILE A 132 -25.51 34.20 19.14
CA ILE A 132 -24.29 35.02 19.12
C ILE A 132 -23.49 34.66 20.36
N VAL A 133 -22.32 34.06 20.19
CA VAL A 133 -21.40 33.70 21.27
C VAL A 133 -20.40 34.83 21.49
N ILE A 134 -20.22 35.21 22.75
CA ILE A 134 -19.27 36.24 23.17
C ILE A 134 -18.13 35.56 23.92
N GLY A 135 -16.97 35.51 23.26
CA GLY A 135 -15.72 35.00 23.82
C GLY A 135 -15.12 35.91 24.89
N ASP A 136 -14.25 35.35 25.72
CA ASP A 136 -13.49 36.05 26.76
C ASP A 136 -12.46 37.05 26.19
N ASP A 137 -12.00 36.83 24.98
CA ASP A 137 -11.21 37.75 24.16
C ASP A 137 -12.05 38.87 23.49
N GLY A 138 -13.37 38.80 23.60
CA GLY A 138 -14.30 39.73 22.98
C GLY A 138 -14.54 39.49 21.49
N LEU A 139 -14.14 38.34 20.94
CA LEU A 139 -14.58 37.87 19.63
C LEU A 139 -16.08 37.52 19.69
N LEU A 140 -16.77 37.83 18.59
CA LEU A 140 -18.19 37.55 18.42
C LEU A 140 -18.34 36.49 17.34
N GLN A 141 -18.81 35.31 17.70
CA GLN A 141 -19.16 34.22 16.79
C GLN A 141 -20.68 34.11 16.64
N THR A 142 -21.15 33.62 15.50
CA THR A 142 -22.58 33.52 15.20
C THR A 142 -22.90 32.15 14.63
N SER A 143 -23.93 31.48 15.15
CA SER A 143 -24.39 30.22 14.59
C SER A 143 -25.25 30.40 13.33
N GLY A 144 -25.33 29.32 12.53
CA GLY A 144 -26.32 29.17 11.46
C GLY A 144 -27.77 29.16 11.98
N ILE A 145 -28.75 29.15 11.07
CA ILE A 145 -30.17 29.04 11.47
C ILE A 145 -30.43 27.63 11.97
N GLN A 146 -30.79 27.48 13.24
CA GLN A 146 -31.16 26.21 13.86
C GLN A 146 -32.69 26.19 14.03
N SER A 147 -33.41 25.29 13.37
CA SER A 147 -34.87 25.16 13.49
C SER A 147 -35.23 24.03 14.43
N LEU A 148 -35.90 24.31 15.56
CA LEU A 148 -36.31 23.27 16.52
C LEU A 148 -37.72 22.72 16.22
N PRO A 149 -37.96 21.40 16.25
CA PRO A 149 -39.24 20.83 16.65
C PRO A 149 -39.39 20.91 18.19
N GLU A 150 -40.61 21.14 18.68
CA GLU A 150 -40.88 21.40 20.10
C GLU A 150 -40.65 20.17 21.03
N GLY A 151 -39.80 20.30 22.07
CA GLY A 151 -39.90 19.44 23.28
C GLY A 151 -38.72 19.26 24.24
N PHE A 152 -38.16 20.32 24.86
CA PHE A 152 -37.87 20.48 26.32
C PHE A 152 -37.66 19.22 27.23
N PHE A 153 -36.60 18.96 28.03
CA PHE A 153 -35.70 19.78 28.89
C PHE A 153 -34.46 18.96 29.39
N ASP A 154 -33.26 19.54 29.25
CA ASP A 154 -32.19 19.86 30.26
C ASP A 154 -31.75 18.87 31.36
N ASP A 155 -30.50 18.38 31.29
CA ASP A 155 -29.41 18.64 32.28
C ASP A 155 -28.06 18.26 31.63
N GLY A 156 -27.06 19.14 31.70
CA GLY A 156 -25.96 19.20 30.72
C GLY A 156 -24.73 18.30 30.92
N GLY A 157 -23.92 18.25 29.86
CA GLY A 157 -22.56 17.70 29.82
C GLY A 157 -22.18 17.26 28.40
N ASP A 158 -21.20 17.96 27.80
CA ASP A 158 -20.55 17.74 26.49
C ASP A 158 -21.40 17.85 25.21
N MET A 159 -20.86 18.58 24.23
CA MET A 159 -21.29 18.54 22.82
C MET A 159 -20.01 18.40 22.02
N GLY A 160 -19.73 17.17 21.59
CA GLY A 160 -18.53 16.80 20.85
C GLY A 160 -18.71 15.53 20.00
N ASP A 161 -19.63 14.64 20.36
CA ASP A 161 -19.96 13.42 19.61
C ASP A 161 -21.43 13.03 19.90
N ASP A 162 -22.39 13.60 19.17
CA ASP A 162 -23.73 13.00 19.22
C ASP A 162 -23.68 11.77 18.29
N ASP A 163 -23.22 10.67 18.87
CA ASP A 163 -23.39 9.26 18.52
C ASP A 163 -24.09 8.65 19.75
N VAL A 164 -25.42 8.69 19.75
CA VAL A 164 -26.22 8.54 20.98
C VAL A 164 -26.41 7.08 21.37
N ASP A 165 -26.38 6.15 20.42
CA ASP A 165 -26.35 4.71 20.68
C ASP A 165 -24.93 4.12 20.76
N GLY A 166 -23.91 4.88 20.35
CA GLY A 166 -22.50 4.62 20.58
C GLY A 166 -21.91 3.62 19.59
N ASP A 167 -22.40 3.64 18.36
CA ASP A 167 -22.07 2.70 17.29
C ASP A 167 -20.94 3.21 16.37
N GLY A 168 -20.50 4.46 16.54
CA GLY A 168 -19.45 5.08 15.73
C GLY A 168 -19.94 5.73 14.42
N ILE A 169 -21.25 5.75 14.17
CA ILE A 169 -21.90 6.55 13.14
C ILE A 169 -22.48 7.80 13.83
N PRO A 170 -22.18 9.02 13.34
CA PRO A 170 -22.73 10.21 13.98
C PRO A 170 -24.25 10.34 13.75
N ASP A 171 -25.02 10.78 14.76
CA ASP A 171 -26.49 11.01 14.69
C ASP A 171 -26.92 11.84 13.47
N VAL A 172 -26.03 12.75 13.02
CA VAL A 172 -26.25 13.63 11.86
C VAL A 172 -26.22 12.88 10.52
N GLN A 173 -25.48 11.78 10.45
CA GLN A 173 -25.35 10.90 9.30
C GLN A 173 -26.54 9.95 9.20
N GLU A 174 -26.99 9.39 10.32
CA GLU A 174 -28.14 8.48 10.41
C GLU A 174 -29.47 9.23 10.21
N GLY A 175 -29.59 10.39 10.86
CA GLY A 175 -30.75 11.27 10.76
C GLY A 175 -32.01 10.72 11.45
N ASP A 176 -33.10 11.48 11.39
CA ASP A 176 -34.36 11.15 12.10
C ASP A 176 -35.22 10.07 11.39
N GLU A 177 -34.66 9.25 10.50
CA GLU A 177 -35.38 8.16 9.83
C GLU A 177 -35.62 6.98 10.80
N ASP A 178 -36.46 6.03 10.39
CA ASP A 178 -36.89 4.85 11.17
C ASP A 178 -37.03 3.74 10.12
N THR A 179 -35.88 3.15 9.78
CA THR A 179 -35.66 2.35 8.59
C THR A 179 -36.40 1.01 8.68
N ASP A 180 -36.32 0.33 9.82
CA ASP A 180 -37.04 -0.92 10.07
C ASP A 180 -38.53 -0.73 10.48
N GLY A 181 -38.89 0.49 10.89
CA GLY A 181 -40.25 0.88 11.26
C GLY A 181 -40.69 0.40 12.64
N ASP A 182 -39.77 0.09 13.54
CA ASP A 182 -40.06 -0.38 14.90
C ASP A 182 -40.44 0.76 15.88
N GLY A 183 -40.15 2.00 15.48
CA GLY A 183 -40.48 3.23 16.20
C GLY A 183 -39.35 3.79 17.06
N THR A 184 -38.16 3.23 16.95
CA THR A 184 -36.87 3.80 17.34
C THR A 184 -36.29 4.49 16.09
N PRO A 185 -35.93 5.78 16.14
CA PRO A 185 -35.19 6.40 15.05
C PRO A 185 -33.80 5.78 14.89
N ASP A 186 -33.27 5.76 13.66
CA ASP A 186 -32.00 5.12 13.30
C ASP A 186 -30.85 5.58 14.23
N TYR A 187 -30.68 6.89 14.46
CA TYR A 187 -29.69 7.46 15.42
C TYR A 187 -29.82 7.06 16.91
N LEU A 188 -30.77 6.19 17.24
CA LEU A 188 -31.01 5.64 18.57
C LEU A 188 -31.16 4.11 18.54
N ASP A 189 -31.06 3.51 17.36
CA ASP A 189 -31.31 2.10 17.10
C ASP A 189 -30.00 1.41 16.71
N PRO A 190 -29.41 0.59 17.59
CA PRO A 190 -28.11 -0.04 17.33
C PRO A 190 -28.15 -1.19 16.28
N ASP A 191 -29.22 -1.27 15.48
CA ASP A 191 -29.52 -2.24 14.41
C ASP A 191 -30.68 -1.64 13.57
N SER A 192 -30.40 -0.52 12.88
CA SER A 192 -31.36 0.42 12.26
C SER A 192 -32.27 -0.22 11.19
N ASP A 193 -31.83 -1.30 10.56
CA ASP A 193 -32.59 -2.04 9.56
C ASP A 193 -33.09 -3.42 10.04
N ASN A 194 -32.67 -3.84 11.24
CA ASN A 194 -33.03 -5.06 11.97
C ASN A 194 -32.71 -6.35 11.19
N ASP A 195 -31.65 -6.33 10.39
CA ASP A 195 -31.18 -7.48 9.63
C ASP A 195 -30.42 -8.49 10.52
N GLY A 196 -29.95 -8.04 11.68
CA GLY A 196 -29.27 -8.81 12.71
C GLY A 196 -27.75 -8.61 12.79
N ILE A 197 -27.17 -7.68 12.03
CA ILE A 197 -25.85 -7.08 12.26
C ILE A 197 -26.04 -5.71 12.94
N PRO A 198 -25.24 -5.34 13.95
CA PRO A 198 -25.33 -4.00 14.55
C PRO A 198 -24.69 -2.94 13.65
N ASP A 199 -25.27 -1.73 13.65
CA ASP A 199 -24.77 -0.56 12.91
C ASP A 199 -23.28 -0.27 13.19
N GLU A 200 -22.79 -0.56 14.41
CA GLU A 200 -21.36 -0.46 14.80
C GLU A 200 -20.43 -1.34 13.94
N GLU A 201 -20.93 -2.52 13.52
CA GLU A 201 -20.18 -3.45 12.67
C GLU A 201 -20.31 -3.12 11.18
N GLU A 202 -21.37 -2.43 10.76
CA GLU A 202 -21.67 -2.06 9.37
C GLU A 202 -21.01 -0.72 8.98
N GLY A 203 -21.07 0.25 9.89
CA GLY A 203 -20.55 1.60 9.71
C GLY A 203 -21.27 2.40 8.62
N GLY A 204 -20.74 3.59 8.31
CA GLY A 204 -21.33 4.50 7.32
C GLY A 204 -21.17 4.13 5.83
N GLY A 205 -20.82 2.88 5.52
CA GLY A 205 -20.50 2.38 4.18
C GLY A 205 -21.71 2.18 3.26
N ASP A 206 -21.44 1.80 2.00
CA ASP A 206 -22.43 1.29 1.02
C ASP A 206 -21.71 0.19 0.22
N THR A 207 -21.76 -1.03 0.75
CA THR A 207 -20.95 -2.19 0.34
C THR A 207 -21.36 -2.72 -1.03
N ASP A 208 -22.63 -2.62 -1.40
CA ASP A 208 -23.15 -3.13 -2.68
C ASP A 208 -23.31 -2.06 -3.78
N GLY A 209 -23.19 -0.78 -3.40
CA GLY A 209 -23.13 0.39 -4.25
C GLY A 209 -24.48 0.78 -4.85
N ASP A 210 -25.59 0.43 -4.20
CA ASP A 210 -26.93 0.75 -4.66
C ASP A 210 -27.44 2.14 -4.22
N GLY A 211 -26.71 2.80 -3.32
CA GLY A 211 -26.95 4.15 -2.82
C GLY A 211 -27.78 4.23 -1.54
N ILE A 212 -28.00 3.11 -0.85
CA ILE A 212 -28.50 3.01 0.53
C ILE A 212 -27.28 2.67 1.42
N PRO A 213 -27.04 3.39 2.52
CA PRO A 213 -25.98 3.02 3.47
C PRO A 213 -26.23 1.64 4.09
N ASP A 214 -25.16 0.92 4.44
CA ASP A 214 -25.20 -0.45 4.94
C ASP A 214 -26.11 -0.59 6.17
N TYR A 215 -25.94 0.26 7.20
CA TYR A 215 -26.82 0.34 8.40
C TYR A 215 -28.30 0.69 8.11
N GLN A 216 -28.65 1.08 6.88
CA GLN A 216 -30.04 1.38 6.47
C GLN A 216 -30.58 0.45 5.38
N ASP A 217 -29.84 -0.59 4.99
CA ASP A 217 -30.26 -1.51 3.96
C ASP A 217 -30.75 -2.85 4.55
N PRO A 218 -32.06 -3.08 4.74
CA PRO A 218 -32.57 -4.37 5.24
C PRO A 218 -32.40 -5.53 4.24
N GLN A 219 -31.86 -5.26 3.06
CA GLN A 219 -31.40 -6.25 2.08
C GLN A 219 -29.89 -6.21 1.92
N GLU A 220 -29.18 -5.53 2.82
CA GLU A 220 -27.76 -5.60 2.95
C GLU A 220 -27.50 -7.11 2.94
N ASN A 221 -26.65 -7.48 2.00
CA ASN A 221 -26.03 -8.77 2.08
C ASN A 221 -24.65 -8.50 2.68
N PRO A 222 -24.53 -8.18 3.99
CA PRO A 222 -23.26 -8.27 4.70
C PRO A 222 -23.03 -9.73 5.08
N THR A 223 -23.53 -10.67 4.30
CA THR A 223 -22.64 -11.78 4.08
C THR A 223 -21.74 -11.33 2.97
N GLU A 224 -20.53 -10.95 3.38
CA GLU A 224 -19.33 -11.35 2.68
C GLU A 224 -19.68 -12.46 1.67
N PRO A 225 -19.25 -12.40 0.40
CA PRO A 225 -19.36 -13.55 -0.50
C PRO A 225 -18.86 -14.86 0.14
N CYS A 226 -18.15 -14.75 1.28
CA CYS A 226 -17.48 -15.76 2.04
C CYS A 226 -18.23 -16.26 3.30
N GLU A 227 -19.20 -15.54 3.87
CA GLU A 227 -19.96 -16.00 5.04
C GLU A 227 -21.12 -16.92 4.60
N GLU A 228 -22.01 -16.45 3.73
CA GLU A 228 -23.09 -17.29 3.21
C GLU A 228 -22.51 -18.31 2.24
N ARG A 229 -22.84 -19.60 2.45
CA ARG A 229 -22.30 -20.73 1.65
C ARG A 229 -23.22 -21.11 0.49
N PHE A 230 -24.49 -20.73 0.58
CA PHE A 230 -25.50 -20.92 -0.46
C PHE A 230 -26.74 -20.05 -0.22
N VAL A 231 -27.44 -19.71 -1.29
CA VAL A 231 -28.79 -19.12 -1.29
C VAL A 231 -29.82 -20.19 -1.61
N VAL A 232 -31.00 -20.15 -0.98
CA VAL A 232 -32.16 -20.96 -1.38
C VAL A 232 -33.06 -20.08 -2.24
N ASP A 233 -33.28 -20.45 -3.49
CA ASP A 233 -34.17 -19.69 -4.36
C ASP A 233 -35.66 -19.95 -4.03
N GLU A 234 -36.54 -19.07 -4.52
CA GLU A 234 -38.00 -19.19 -4.32
C GLU A 234 -38.58 -20.49 -4.89
N ASN A 235 -37.87 -21.16 -5.82
CA ASN A 235 -38.35 -22.40 -6.41
C ASN A 235 -37.93 -23.64 -5.60
N GLY A 236 -37.00 -23.50 -4.65
CA GLY A 236 -36.48 -24.56 -3.78
C GLY A 236 -35.11 -25.12 -4.21
N ALA A 237 -34.45 -24.54 -5.22
CA ALA A 237 -33.07 -24.84 -5.55
C ALA A 237 -32.11 -24.18 -4.58
N ILE A 238 -31.03 -24.89 -4.27
CA ILE A 238 -29.95 -24.37 -3.44
C ILE A 238 -28.79 -23.98 -4.36
N GLN A 239 -28.44 -22.70 -4.42
CA GLN A 239 -27.34 -22.20 -5.22
C GLN A 239 -26.16 -21.85 -4.32
N THR A 240 -25.01 -22.50 -4.50
CA THR A 240 -23.80 -22.16 -3.74
C THR A 240 -23.30 -20.76 -4.09
N THR A 241 -22.70 -20.07 -3.12
CA THR A 241 -22.17 -18.70 -3.24
C THR A 241 -20.64 -18.69 -3.21
N GLY A 242 -20.01 -19.70 -2.62
CA GLY A 242 -18.56 -19.97 -2.65
C GLY A 242 -18.22 -21.41 -3.04
N SER A 243 -16.93 -21.75 -3.04
CA SER A 243 -16.52 -23.16 -3.19
C SER A 243 -16.69 -23.92 -1.87
N VAL A 244 -17.52 -24.96 -1.88
CA VAL A 244 -17.95 -25.67 -0.66
C VAL A 244 -17.84 -27.19 -0.83
N ASP A 245 -17.69 -27.88 0.29
CA ASP A 245 -17.94 -29.32 0.39
C ASP A 245 -19.36 -29.55 0.93
N LEU A 246 -20.11 -30.45 0.29
CA LEU A 246 -21.46 -30.80 0.68
C LEU A 246 -21.50 -32.19 1.32
N THR A 247 -22.03 -32.26 2.54
CA THR A 247 -22.38 -33.51 3.21
C THR A 247 -23.90 -33.70 3.19
N VAL A 248 -24.36 -34.77 2.55
CA VAL A 248 -25.78 -35.15 2.48
C VAL A 248 -26.05 -36.26 3.50
N LYS A 249 -26.91 -36.00 4.48
CA LYS A 249 -27.29 -36.96 5.54
C LYS A 249 -28.78 -37.28 5.48
N ALA A 250 -29.13 -38.54 5.34
CA ALA A 250 -30.52 -38.96 5.51
C ALA A 250 -30.83 -39.13 7.01
N LEU A 251 -31.77 -38.34 7.54
CA LEU A 251 -32.22 -38.48 8.93
C LEU A 251 -33.26 -39.60 9.08
N GLY A 252 -33.97 -39.93 8.00
CA GLY A 252 -34.85 -41.09 7.89
C GLY A 252 -35.94 -40.94 6.84
N SER A 253 -36.75 -41.99 6.68
CA SER A 253 -37.95 -42.00 5.85
C SER A 253 -39.05 -42.84 6.51
N ALA A 254 -40.31 -42.44 6.39
CA ALA A 254 -41.43 -43.26 6.82
C ALA A 254 -42.68 -43.00 5.97
N ILE A 255 -43.00 -43.93 5.06
CA ILE A 255 -44.20 -43.85 4.22
C ILE A 255 -44.87 -45.22 4.01
N THR A 256 -46.19 -45.30 4.19
CA THR A 256 -46.97 -46.52 3.92
C THR A 256 -48.08 -46.28 2.89
N TYR A 257 -48.43 -47.31 2.11
CA TYR A 257 -49.56 -47.23 1.19
C TYR A 257 -50.91 -47.28 1.93
N GLY A 258 -51.36 -46.14 2.44
CA GLY A 258 -52.56 -46.01 3.29
C GLY A 258 -52.34 -46.45 4.73
N GLU A 259 -53.35 -46.25 5.58
CA GLU A 259 -53.29 -46.60 7.01
C GLU A 259 -53.11 -48.12 7.20
N ASN A 260 -51.99 -48.55 7.78
CA ASN A 260 -51.56 -49.96 7.93
C ASN A 260 -51.18 -50.69 6.62
N GLY A 261 -50.86 -49.95 5.56
CA GLY A 261 -50.34 -50.52 4.30
C GLY A 261 -48.87 -50.99 4.39
N PRO A 262 -48.35 -51.63 3.33
CA PRO A 262 -46.92 -51.94 3.25
C PRO A 262 -46.05 -50.67 3.21
N ASN A 263 -44.83 -50.77 3.73
CA ASN A 263 -43.83 -49.70 3.63
C ASN A 263 -43.46 -49.46 2.16
N ILE A 264 -43.30 -48.20 1.78
CA ILE A 264 -42.87 -47.78 0.46
C ILE A 264 -41.36 -47.50 0.52
N PRO A 265 -40.52 -48.22 -0.24
CA PRO A 265 -39.12 -47.88 -0.39
C PRO A 265 -38.93 -46.48 -0.98
N VAL A 266 -38.05 -45.68 -0.36
CA VAL A 266 -37.74 -44.31 -0.75
C VAL A 266 -36.27 -44.19 -1.14
N ARG A 267 -35.98 -43.50 -2.23
CA ARG A 267 -34.63 -43.23 -2.73
C ARG A 267 -34.46 -41.75 -3.05
N ALA A 268 -33.24 -41.27 -3.01
CA ALA A 268 -32.91 -39.90 -3.41
C ALA A 268 -31.85 -39.88 -4.52
N ASP A 269 -31.97 -38.89 -5.38
CA ASP A 269 -30.98 -38.49 -6.37
C ASP A 269 -30.61 -37.04 -6.12
N ILE A 270 -29.40 -36.65 -6.50
CA ILE A 270 -28.91 -35.28 -6.48
C ILE A 270 -28.56 -34.82 -7.89
N SER A 271 -28.79 -33.54 -8.16
CA SER A 271 -28.27 -32.82 -9.32
C SER A 271 -27.45 -31.64 -8.84
N LEU A 272 -26.34 -31.37 -9.52
CA LEU A 272 -25.40 -30.28 -9.25
C LEU A 272 -25.37 -29.27 -10.42
N ASP A 273 -26.28 -29.42 -11.38
CA ASP A 273 -26.33 -28.67 -12.63
C ASP A 273 -27.75 -28.18 -12.95
N GLY A 274 -28.52 -27.86 -11.89
CA GLY A 274 -29.88 -27.32 -12.04
C GLY A 274 -30.88 -28.32 -12.64
N GLY A 275 -30.59 -29.62 -12.54
CA GLY A 275 -31.48 -30.72 -12.94
C GLY A 275 -31.19 -31.31 -14.31
N ALA A 276 -30.11 -30.90 -14.99
CA ALA A 276 -29.74 -31.43 -16.29
C ALA A 276 -29.22 -32.87 -16.20
N THR A 277 -28.45 -33.20 -15.16
CA THR A 277 -28.00 -34.55 -14.85
C THR A 277 -28.33 -34.93 -13.41
N TRP A 278 -28.47 -36.23 -13.15
CA TRP A 278 -28.88 -36.77 -11.86
C TRP A 278 -28.01 -37.97 -11.48
N SER A 279 -27.50 -37.94 -10.26
CA SER A 279 -26.71 -39.00 -9.64
C SER A 279 -27.49 -39.63 -8.49
N GLU A 280 -27.45 -40.97 -8.39
CA GLU A 280 -28.11 -41.68 -7.29
C GLU A 280 -27.35 -41.43 -5.98
N LEU A 281 -28.06 -40.95 -4.95
CA LEU A 281 -27.50 -40.85 -3.60
C LEU A 281 -27.49 -42.22 -2.91
N PHE A 282 -26.60 -42.38 -1.94
CA PHE A 282 -26.46 -43.54 -1.07
C PHE A 282 -26.29 -44.86 -1.84
N LEU A 283 -25.63 -44.80 -3.00
CA LEU A 283 -25.44 -45.94 -3.92
C LEU A 283 -26.76 -46.55 -4.42
N GLY A 284 -27.81 -45.74 -4.54
CA GLY A 284 -29.14 -46.15 -4.99
C GLY A 284 -29.88 -47.06 -4.01
N ARG A 285 -29.48 -47.06 -2.74
CA ARG A 285 -30.14 -47.81 -1.66
C ARG A 285 -31.36 -47.07 -1.15
N ASP A 286 -32.24 -47.81 -0.50
CA ASP A 286 -33.43 -47.23 0.12
C ASP A 286 -33.01 -46.47 1.40
N ILE A 287 -33.65 -45.33 1.68
CA ILE A 287 -33.35 -44.46 2.82
C ILE A 287 -33.97 -45.04 4.10
N ASP A 288 -33.16 -45.51 5.04
CA ASP A 288 -33.64 -46.03 6.34
C ASP A 288 -33.29 -45.08 7.50
N GLY A 289 -32.33 -44.17 7.32
CA GLY A 289 -31.86 -43.18 8.31
C GLY A 289 -30.44 -43.48 8.81
N GLY A 290 -29.56 -42.48 8.76
CA GLY A 290 -28.15 -42.54 9.14
C GLY A 290 -27.19 -42.70 7.96
N GLU A 291 -27.68 -42.79 6.73
CA GLU A 291 -26.84 -42.75 5.52
C GLU A 291 -26.19 -41.37 5.34
N THR A 292 -24.97 -41.34 4.82
CA THR A 292 -24.22 -40.10 4.57
C THR A 292 -23.46 -40.22 3.25
N GLU A 293 -23.46 -39.15 2.48
CA GLU A 293 -22.69 -38.98 1.25
C GLU A 293 -21.93 -37.66 1.28
N PHE A 294 -20.70 -37.66 0.74
CA PHE A 294 -19.80 -36.52 0.74
C PHE A 294 -19.51 -36.15 -0.70
N ILE A 295 -19.66 -34.87 -1.02
CA ILE A 295 -19.38 -34.29 -2.33
C ILE A 295 -18.42 -33.14 -2.10
N GLU A 296 -17.20 -33.28 -2.58
CA GLU A 296 -16.14 -32.29 -2.38
C GLU A 296 -16.05 -31.33 -3.56
N ASN A 297 -15.55 -30.11 -3.32
CA ASN A 297 -15.22 -29.12 -4.35
C ASN A 297 -16.41 -28.72 -5.23
N LEU A 298 -17.56 -28.37 -4.64
CA LEU A 298 -18.64 -27.74 -5.37
C LEU A 298 -18.29 -26.26 -5.63
N PRO A 299 -18.21 -25.80 -6.90
CA PRO A 299 -17.96 -24.39 -7.22
C PRO A 299 -19.06 -23.47 -6.72
N SER A 300 -18.78 -22.16 -6.68
CA SER A 300 -19.83 -21.14 -6.56
C SER A 300 -20.77 -21.20 -7.78
N GLY A 301 -22.05 -20.86 -7.56
CA GLY A 301 -23.11 -20.93 -8.56
C GLY A 301 -23.62 -22.35 -8.85
N THR A 302 -23.13 -23.37 -8.14
CA THR A 302 -23.63 -24.74 -8.27
C THR A 302 -25.08 -24.79 -7.82
N GLN A 303 -25.98 -25.20 -8.70
CA GLN A 303 -27.38 -25.41 -8.39
C GLN A 303 -27.60 -26.86 -7.91
N VAL A 304 -27.72 -27.01 -6.60
CA VAL A 304 -27.99 -28.27 -5.90
C VAL A 304 -29.49 -28.51 -5.85
N LEU A 305 -29.93 -29.62 -6.44
CA LEU A 305 -31.30 -30.11 -6.37
C LEU A 305 -31.34 -31.53 -5.83
N LEU A 306 -32.25 -31.78 -4.91
CA LEU A 306 -32.63 -33.14 -4.51
C LEU A 306 -33.91 -33.58 -5.21
N ARG A 307 -33.95 -34.86 -5.59
CA ARG A 307 -35.13 -35.55 -6.10
C ARG A 307 -35.37 -36.81 -5.30
N VAL A 308 -36.58 -36.98 -4.81
CA VAL A 308 -36.96 -38.14 -3.99
C VAL A 308 -38.01 -38.97 -4.72
N ASN A 309 -37.78 -40.28 -4.79
CA ASN A 309 -38.69 -41.26 -5.40
C ASN A 309 -39.17 -42.29 -4.38
N GLY A 310 -40.49 -42.44 -4.29
CA GLY A 310 -41.12 -43.57 -3.59
C GLY A 310 -41.72 -44.56 -4.59
N ARG A 311 -41.34 -45.84 -4.49
CA ARG A 311 -41.82 -46.86 -5.43
C ARG A 311 -42.18 -48.18 -4.78
N HIS A 312 -43.45 -48.58 -4.91
CA HIS A 312 -43.94 -49.89 -4.48
C HIS A 312 -44.75 -50.57 -5.61
N GLY A 313 -44.06 -51.35 -6.45
CA GLY A 313 -44.67 -52.08 -7.56
C GLY A 313 -45.31 -51.16 -8.61
N TRP A 314 -46.53 -51.51 -9.06
CA TRP A 314 -47.33 -50.68 -9.98
C TRP A 314 -48.34 -49.77 -9.24
N LEU A 315 -48.46 -49.92 -7.92
CA LEU A 315 -49.48 -49.28 -7.10
C LEU A 315 -49.07 -47.89 -6.59
N PHE A 316 -47.76 -47.67 -6.40
CA PHE A 316 -47.21 -46.39 -5.96
C PHE A 316 -45.90 -46.11 -6.71
N ASN A 317 -45.85 -44.98 -7.41
CA ASN A 317 -44.66 -44.50 -8.09
C ASN A 317 -44.75 -42.97 -8.15
N LYS A 318 -44.11 -42.30 -7.20
CA LYS A 318 -44.14 -40.84 -7.05
C LYS A 318 -42.71 -40.32 -6.99
N THR A 319 -42.47 -39.21 -7.67
CA THR A 319 -41.17 -38.54 -7.72
C THR A 319 -41.42 -37.06 -7.66
N TYR A 320 -40.75 -36.37 -6.74
CA TYR A 320 -40.77 -34.92 -6.64
C TYR A 320 -39.32 -34.41 -6.56
N ALA A 321 -39.10 -33.22 -7.09
CA ALA A 321 -37.82 -32.54 -7.03
C ALA A 321 -37.98 -31.23 -6.26
N SER A 322 -36.91 -30.82 -5.59
CA SER A 322 -36.87 -29.61 -4.76
C SER A 322 -37.33 -28.36 -5.50
N ASN A 323 -37.06 -28.25 -6.81
CA ASN A 323 -37.45 -27.11 -7.65
C ASN A 323 -38.75 -27.28 -8.46
N ASP A 324 -39.56 -28.30 -8.18
CA ASP A 324 -40.74 -28.60 -9.03
C ASP A 324 -42.00 -27.77 -8.71
N GLN A 325 -41.89 -26.84 -7.74
CA GLN A 325 -42.95 -25.93 -7.27
C GLN A 325 -44.24 -26.64 -6.83
N SER A 326 -44.19 -27.95 -6.62
CA SER A 326 -45.39 -28.73 -6.28
C SER A 326 -45.78 -28.63 -4.81
N GLY A 327 -44.89 -28.11 -3.95
CA GLY A 327 -45.04 -28.04 -2.50
C GLY A 327 -44.77 -29.36 -1.78
N HIS A 328 -44.34 -30.40 -2.50
CA HIS A 328 -44.04 -31.73 -1.96
C HIS A 328 -42.67 -31.83 -1.27
N ILE A 329 -41.79 -30.84 -1.48
CA ILE A 329 -40.51 -30.72 -0.77
C ILE A 329 -40.45 -29.31 -0.18
N GLN A 330 -40.16 -29.23 1.11
CA GLN A 330 -39.89 -27.98 1.81
C GLN A 330 -38.42 -27.95 2.22
N VAL A 331 -37.75 -26.85 1.92
CA VAL A 331 -36.38 -26.58 2.36
C VAL A 331 -36.49 -25.63 3.56
N LEU A 332 -35.89 -25.99 4.69
CA LEU A 332 -35.85 -25.19 5.91
C LEU A 332 -34.39 -24.89 6.30
N ARG A 333 -34.15 -23.69 6.82
CA ARG A 333 -32.87 -23.19 7.35
C ARG A 333 -32.85 -23.23 8.87
N ASN A 334 -31.69 -22.88 9.46
CA ASN A 334 -31.58 -22.67 10.90
C ASN A 334 -32.57 -21.58 11.36
N GLY A 335 -33.22 -21.77 12.52
CA GLY A 335 -34.24 -20.86 13.04
C GLY A 335 -35.65 -21.08 12.50
N ASP A 336 -35.83 -21.77 11.36
CA ASP A 336 -37.15 -22.01 10.78
C ASP A 336 -38.04 -22.87 11.68
N THR A 337 -39.34 -22.63 11.65
CA THR A 337 -40.31 -23.47 12.37
C THR A 337 -40.78 -24.62 11.47
N PRO A 338 -40.51 -25.90 11.84
CA PRO A 338 -41.01 -27.03 11.07
C PRO A 338 -42.55 -27.04 11.09
N PRO A 339 -43.19 -27.43 9.98
CA PRO A 339 -44.63 -27.40 9.89
C PRO A 339 -45.27 -28.41 10.85
N GLN A 340 -46.33 -27.97 11.53
CA GLN A 340 -46.97 -28.73 12.60
C GLN A 340 -48.02 -29.69 12.03
N TYR A 341 -47.58 -30.85 11.56
CA TYR A 341 -48.47 -31.91 11.06
C TYR A 341 -48.67 -33.06 12.07
N GLN A 342 -49.88 -33.63 12.09
CA GLN A 342 -50.16 -34.84 12.87
C GLN A 342 -49.74 -36.08 12.07
N ALA A 343 -49.02 -36.99 12.72
CA ALA A 343 -48.60 -38.25 12.10
C ALA A 343 -49.79 -39.03 11.52
N TYR A 344 -49.65 -39.53 10.30
CA TYR A 344 -50.68 -40.29 9.64
C TYR A 344 -50.70 -41.76 10.11
N GLY A 345 -51.80 -42.16 10.75
CA GLY A 345 -52.04 -43.55 11.17
C GLY A 345 -51.09 -44.02 12.27
N ASN A 346 -50.31 -45.06 11.98
CA ASN A 346 -49.34 -45.68 12.92
C ASN A 346 -47.87 -45.32 12.60
N GLN A 347 -47.65 -44.29 11.78
CA GLN A 347 -46.30 -43.86 11.41
C GLN A 347 -45.66 -43.00 12.52
N SER A 348 -44.33 -42.90 12.48
CA SER A 348 -43.58 -42.01 13.37
C SER A 348 -43.78 -40.57 12.93
N SER A 349 -44.10 -39.67 13.86
CA SER A 349 -44.24 -38.24 13.55
C SER A 349 -42.94 -37.62 13.04
N LEU A 350 -43.03 -36.61 12.18
CA LEU A 350 -41.93 -35.71 11.79
C LEU A 350 -41.01 -35.35 12.97
N ALA A 351 -41.58 -34.98 14.12
CA ALA A 351 -40.83 -34.64 15.34
C ALA A 351 -39.81 -35.70 15.77
N SER A 352 -40.02 -36.99 15.46
CA SER A 352 -39.09 -38.07 15.83
C SER A 352 -37.81 -38.09 14.99
N PHE A 353 -37.88 -37.58 13.75
CA PHE A 353 -36.76 -37.49 12.82
C PHE A 353 -35.96 -36.20 13.03
N VAL A 354 -36.66 -35.09 13.32
CA VAL A 354 -36.01 -33.78 13.52
C VAL A 354 -35.60 -33.50 14.96
N ARG A 355 -35.97 -34.32 15.96
CA ARG A 355 -35.69 -34.06 17.39
C ARG A 355 -34.25 -33.72 17.77
N ASN A 356 -33.27 -34.16 16.99
CA ASN A 356 -31.85 -33.90 17.27
C ASN A 356 -31.34 -32.61 16.61
N ILE A 357 -32.18 -31.94 15.82
CA ILE A 357 -31.93 -30.70 15.10
C ILE A 357 -33.01 -29.67 15.44
N LEU A 358 -33.59 -29.73 16.64
CA LEU A 358 -34.54 -28.73 17.14
C LEU A 358 -33.98 -28.05 18.39
N ASP A 359 -34.22 -26.74 18.52
CA ASP A 359 -33.95 -25.97 19.73
C ASP A 359 -34.99 -26.23 20.84
N GLU A 360 -34.85 -25.57 21.98
CA GLU A 360 -35.78 -25.69 23.12
C GLU A 360 -37.19 -25.13 22.82
N GLN A 361 -37.29 -24.26 21.81
CA GLN A 361 -38.52 -23.62 21.34
C GLN A 361 -39.20 -24.43 20.22
N GLY A 362 -38.55 -25.47 19.70
CA GLY A 362 -39.07 -26.33 18.63
C GLY A 362 -38.80 -25.81 17.21
N ARG A 363 -37.85 -24.88 17.03
CA ARG A 363 -37.34 -24.40 15.75
C ARG A 363 -36.14 -25.24 15.29
N ILE A 364 -35.86 -25.26 14.00
CA ILE A 364 -34.70 -25.95 13.42
C ILE A 364 -33.42 -25.35 14.03
N SER A 365 -32.54 -26.23 14.53
CA SER A 365 -31.23 -25.92 15.10
C SER A 365 -30.18 -26.75 14.36
N ILE A 366 -29.61 -26.16 13.32
CA ILE A 366 -28.55 -26.70 12.47
C ILE A 366 -27.46 -25.64 12.29
N GLY A 367 -26.38 -25.93 11.55
CA GLY A 367 -25.41 -24.87 11.24
C GLY A 367 -26.08 -23.69 10.54
N ALA A 368 -25.61 -22.47 10.75
CA ALA A 368 -26.13 -21.25 10.09
C ALA A 368 -26.23 -21.43 8.56
N TYR A 369 -25.29 -22.21 8.01
CA TYR A 369 -25.16 -22.52 6.59
C TYR A 369 -25.46 -23.99 6.27
N ASP A 370 -26.45 -24.58 6.94
CA ASP A 370 -27.00 -25.91 6.64
C ASP A 370 -28.47 -25.79 6.20
N ALA A 371 -28.99 -26.78 5.48
CA ALA A 371 -30.39 -26.85 5.09
C ALA A 371 -30.98 -28.23 5.37
N VAL A 372 -32.25 -28.30 5.76
CA VAL A 372 -32.98 -29.56 5.90
C VAL A 372 -34.16 -29.61 4.94
N LEU A 373 -34.29 -30.72 4.22
CA LEU A 373 -35.39 -30.96 3.31
C LEU A 373 -36.39 -31.92 3.93
N LEU A 374 -37.64 -31.49 3.98
CA LEU A 374 -38.79 -32.28 4.41
C LEU A 374 -39.63 -32.66 3.20
N VAL A 375 -39.92 -33.96 3.05
CA VAL A 375 -40.54 -34.49 1.83
C VAL A 375 -41.85 -35.18 2.14
N GLU A 376 -42.85 -34.89 1.30
CA GLU A 376 -44.16 -35.53 1.26
C GLU A 376 -44.36 -36.14 -0.14
N LEU A 377 -44.41 -37.46 -0.26
CA LEU A 377 -44.67 -38.19 -1.51
C LEU A 377 -46.17 -38.49 -1.70
N GLY A 378 -46.99 -38.34 -0.65
CA GLY A 378 -48.42 -38.58 -0.63
C GLY A 378 -49.26 -37.45 -1.25
N THR A 379 -50.34 -37.06 -0.57
CA THR A 379 -51.26 -35.99 -1.00
C THR A 379 -51.13 -34.80 -0.09
N LEU A 380 -50.90 -33.61 -0.66
CA LEU A 380 -50.82 -32.33 0.06
C LEU A 380 -52.18 -31.87 0.59
N GLU A 381 -52.14 -30.96 1.57
CA GLU A 381 -53.29 -30.26 2.17
C GLU A 381 -54.38 -31.19 2.74
N THR A 382 -53.98 -32.39 3.17
CA THR A 382 -54.89 -33.36 3.81
C THR A 382 -54.38 -33.71 5.20
N SER A 383 -55.22 -34.36 6.02
CA SER A 383 -54.80 -34.87 7.33
C SER A 383 -53.77 -36.01 7.26
N SER A 384 -53.29 -36.36 6.07
CA SER A 384 -52.22 -37.32 5.84
C SER A 384 -50.92 -36.69 5.34
N SER A 385 -50.88 -35.37 5.14
CA SER A 385 -49.64 -34.67 4.84
C SER A 385 -48.86 -34.51 6.14
N ASP A 386 -47.71 -35.16 6.25
CA ASP A 386 -46.89 -35.15 7.46
C ASP A 386 -45.38 -34.99 7.21
N PHE A 387 -44.96 -34.92 5.93
CA PHE A 387 -43.63 -34.45 5.50
C PHE A 387 -42.45 -35.24 6.06
N GLN A 388 -42.70 -36.46 6.56
CA GLN A 388 -41.69 -37.38 7.08
C GLN A 388 -41.35 -38.50 6.08
N ASP A 389 -41.90 -38.45 4.87
CA ASP A 389 -41.69 -39.47 3.84
C ASP A 389 -40.22 -39.54 3.41
N ALA A 390 -39.47 -38.43 3.54
CA ALA A 390 -38.01 -38.42 3.68
C ALA A 390 -37.58 -37.13 4.39
N VAL A 391 -36.55 -37.22 5.24
CA VAL A 391 -35.90 -36.06 5.88
C VAL A 391 -34.42 -36.12 5.57
N ILE A 392 -33.90 -35.11 4.88
CA ILE A 392 -32.51 -35.07 4.40
C ILE A 392 -31.87 -33.77 4.87
N LEU A 393 -30.77 -33.86 5.61
CA LEU A 393 -29.94 -32.73 6.04
C LEU A 393 -28.79 -32.54 5.04
N LEU A 394 -28.62 -31.32 4.57
CA LEU A 394 -27.52 -30.85 3.76
C LEU A 394 -26.63 -29.96 4.62
N GLN A 395 -25.33 -30.27 4.65
CA GLN A 395 -24.36 -29.47 5.38
C GLN A 395 -23.29 -28.96 4.44
N PHE A 396 -23.12 -27.66 4.39
CA PHE A 396 -22.14 -27.01 3.52
C PHE A 396 -20.95 -26.59 4.35
N THR A 397 -19.75 -27.01 3.96
CA THR A 397 -18.49 -26.59 4.60
C THR A 397 -17.70 -25.79 3.59
N GLN A 398 -17.48 -24.51 3.85
CA GLN A 398 -16.65 -23.69 2.99
C GLN A 398 -15.17 -24.07 3.14
N LYS A 399 -14.42 -24.04 2.04
CA LYS A 399 -12.98 -24.24 2.10
C LYS A 399 -12.27 -22.94 2.52
N PRO A 400 -11.23 -23.00 3.38
CA PRO A 400 -10.41 -21.84 3.66
C PRO A 400 -9.86 -21.22 2.37
N GLN A 401 -9.79 -19.90 2.30
CA GLN A 401 -9.26 -19.17 1.14
C GLN A 401 -9.97 -19.47 -0.18
N SER A 402 -11.23 -19.91 -0.12
CA SER A 402 -12.01 -20.33 -1.30
C SER A 402 -13.01 -19.29 -1.80
N CYS A 403 -13.02 -18.13 -1.15
CA CYS A 403 -13.89 -17.03 -1.45
C CYS A 403 -13.12 -15.71 -1.30
N ALA A 404 -13.42 -14.76 -2.19
CA ALA A 404 -12.84 -13.42 -2.21
C ALA A 404 -13.90 -12.38 -1.87
N LEU A 405 -13.55 -11.46 -0.97
CA LEU A 405 -14.35 -10.27 -0.72
C LEU A 405 -14.34 -9.32 -1.90
N ALA A 406 -15.28 -8.38 -1.92
CA ALA A 406 -15.33 -7.31 -2.91
C ALA A 406 -14.07 -6.44 -2.86
N THR A 407 -13.55 -6.21 -1.65
CA THR A 407 -12.38 -5.38 -1.33
C THR A 407 -11.06 -6.13 -1.46
N ASP A 408 -11.06 -7.46 -1.35
CA ASP A 408 -9.84 -8.27 -1.43
C ASP A 408 -9.25 -8.31 -2.85
N PRO A 409 -7.90 -8.21 -2.99
CA PRO A 409 -7.20 -8.60 -4.20
C PRO A 409 -7.62 -9.99 -4.67
N ARG A 410 -8.05 -10.09 -5.93
CA ARG A 410 -8.59 -11.32 -6.49
C ARG A 410 -8.35 -11.39 -8.00
N PHE A 411 -8.45 -12.59 -8.55
CA PHE A 411 -8.38 -12.80 -9.99
C PHE A 411 -9.41 -13.80 -10.47
N LYS A 412 -9.76 -13.76 -11.74
CA LYS A 412 -10.63 -14.76 -12.37
C LYS A 412 -10.08 -15.18 -13.72
N VAL A 413 -10.52 -16.35 -14.19
CA VAL A 413 -10.10 -16.89 -15.48
C VAL A 413 -11.29 -16.98 -16.42
N LEU A 414 -11.17 -16.31 -17.58
CA LEU A 414 -12.14 -16.34 -18.67
C LEU A 414 -11.59 -17.20 -19.80
N PHE A 415 -12.28 -18.27 -20.17
CA PHE A 415 -11.77 -19.18 -21.21
C PHE A 415 -12.24 -18.69 -22.59
N GLU A 416 -11.32 -18.25 -23.45
CA GLU A 416 -11.68 -17.89 -24.83
C GLU A 416 -11.83 -19.13 -25.72
N ARG A 417 -10.99 -20.15 -25.48
CA ARG A 417 -10.98 -21.38 -26.26
C ARG A 417 -10.56 -22.56 -25.41
N THR A 418 -11.26 -23.68 -25.60
CA THR A 418 -10.90 -24.98 -25.01
C THR A 418 -11.14 -26.05 -26.08
N GLU A 419 -10.10 -26.75 -26.51
CA GLU A 419 -10.21 -27.85 -27.48
C GLU A 419 -9.40 -29.07 -27.06
N ASN A 420 -10.05 -30.23 -27.13
CA ASN A 420 -9.45 -31.53 -26.85
C ASN A 420 -9.32 -32.34 -28.14
N VAL A 421 -8.09 -32.78 -28.43
CA VAL A 421 -7.78 -33.68 -29.55
C VAL A 421 -7.36 -35.03 -28.99
N GLY A 422 -7.99 -36.11 -29.46
CA GLY A 422 -7.66 -37.47 -29.02
C GLY A 422 -8.21 -37.76 -27.62
N SER A 423 -7.31 -37.98 -26.66
CA SER A 423 -7.62 -38.32 -25.26
C SER A 423 -7.63 -37.14 -24.29
N GLY A 424 -7.46 -35.90 -24.77
CA GLY A 424 -7.51 -34.70 -23.93
C GLY A 424 -8.83 -34.54 -23.19
N ASP A 425 -8.78 -33.93 -22.02
CA ASP A 425 -9.85 -33.71 -21.06
C ASP A 425 -9.90 -32.28 -20.48
N ALA A 426 -9.14 -31.33 -21.03
CA ALA A 426 -9.21 -29.92 -20.64
C ALA A 426 -10.65 -29.39 -20.61
N ALA A 427 -11.05 -28.82 -19.48
CA ALA A 427 -12.34 -28.18 -19.28
C ALA A 427 -12.17 -26.70 -18.89
N ARG A 428 -13.29 -25.97 -18.90
CA ARG A 428 -13.36 -24.54 -18.56
C ARG A 428 -13.47 -24.37 -17.04
N SER A 429 -12.43 -24.82 -16.36
CA SER A 429 -12.37 -24.95 -14.90
C SER A 429 -10.99 -24.59 -14.41
N VAL A 430 -10.92 -24.05 -13.20
CA VAL A 430 -9.66 -23.72 -12.50
C VAL A 430 -9.60 -24.51 -11.19
N TYR A 431 -8.43 -25.06 -10.87
CA TYR A 431 -8.19 -25.83 -9.66
C TYR A 431 -7.04 -25.21 -8.88
N VAL A 432 -7.30 -24.77 -7.65
CA VAL A 432 -6.35 -23.97 -6.85
C VAL A 432 -5.79 -24.79 -5.69
N GLY A 433 -4.48 -24.74 -5.52
CA GLY A 433 -3.75 -25.32 -4.40
C GLY A 433 -3.67 -26.85 -4.40
N GLU A 434 -3.02 -27.42 -3.36
CA GLU A 434 -2.88 -28.88 -3.18
C GLU A 434 -4.23 -29.58 -2.94
N SER A 435 -5.24 -28.84 -2.46
CA SER A 435 -6.60 -29.35 -2.25
C SER A 435 -7.44 -29.38 -3.53
N ALA A 436 -6.91 -28.88 -4.65
CA ALA A 436 -7.60 -28.73 -5.93
C ALA A 436 -8.98 -28.09 -5.77
N ILE A 437 -9.05 -26.95 -5.08
CA ILE A 437 -10.28 -26.20 -4.88
C ILE A 437 -10.81 -25.80 -6.26
N HIS A 438 -12.04 -26.21 -6.58
CA HIS A 438 -12.59 -26.06 -7.93
C HIS A 438 -13.33 -24.74 -8.08
N TYR A 439 -12.94 -23.97 -9.09
CA TYR A 439 -13.59 -22.73 -9.50
C TYR A 439 -14.13 -22.87 -10.92
N GLY A 440 -15.35 -22.37 -11.12
CA GLY A 440 -15.97 -22.26 -12.43
C GLY A 440 -15.31 -21.18 -13.30
N GLU A 441 -15.67 -21.15 -14.58
CA GLU A 441 -15.30 -20.05 -15.46
C GLU A 441 -15.81 -18.71 -14.91
N ALA A 442 -14.97 -17.66 -15.00
CA ALA A 442 -15.27 -16.30 -14.55
C ALA A 442 -15.49 -16.13 -13.03
N GLN A 443 -15.32 -17.19 -12.24
CA GLN A 443 -15.41 -17.09 -10.78
C GLN A 443 -14.17 -16.38 -10.22
N TRP A 444 -14.39 -15.48 -9.27
CA TRP A 444 -13.30 -14.81 -8.54
C TRP A 444 -12.61 -15.78 -7.59
N ILE A 445 -11.28 -15.75 -7.63
CA ILE A 445 -10.35 -16.51 -6.82
C ILE A 445 -9.59 -15.49 -5.95
N PRO A 446 -9.64 -15.61 -4.62
CA PRO A 446 -8.96 -14.69 -3.72
C PRO A 446 -7.44 -14.83 -3.81
N LEU A 447 -6.76 -13.68 -3.79
CA LEU A 447 -5.33 -13.56 -3.54
C LEU A 447 -5.04 -13.10 -2.11
N GLN A 448 -6.01 -12.44 -1.48
CA GLN A 448 -6.10 -12.23 -0.03
C GLN A 448 -7.51 -12.60 0.44
N VAL A 449 -7.64 -12.94 1.71
CA VAL A 449 -8.92 -13.10 2.41
C VAL A 449 -8.83 -12.35 3.72
N ALA A 450 -9.67 -11.32 3.90
CA ALA A 450 -9.65 -10.44 5.07
C ALA A 450 -8.24 -9.89 5.33
N GLY A 451 -7.58 -9.38 4.28
CA GLY A 451 -6.21 -8.84 4.33
C GLY A 451 -5.08 -9.88 4.44
N VAL A 452 -5.38 -11.15 4.69
CA VAL A 452 -4.36 -12.21 4.79
C VAL A 452 -4.08 -12.82 3.41
N ALA A 453 -2.81 -12.86 3.00
CA ALA A 453 -2.41 -13.46 1.73
C ALA A 453 -2.85 -14.93 1.61
N ALA A 454 -3.54 -15.23 0.51
CA ALA A 454 -3.94 -16.58 0.18
C ALA A 454 -2.77 -17.33 -0.46
N THR A 455 -2.02 -18.09 0.34
CA THR A 455 -0.87 -18.87 -0.13
C THR A 455 -1.15 -20.37 -0.13
N ASP A 456 -0.81 -21.03 -1.22
CA ASP A 456 -0.86 -22.48 -1.37
C ASP A 456 0.55 -23.08 -1.20
N SER A 457 0.63 -24.33 -0.74
CA SER A 457 1.92 -25.06 -0.61
C SER A 457 2.33 -25.82 -1.87
N GLY A 458 1.50 -25.75 -2.92
CA GLY A 458 1.66 -26.45 -4.19
C GLY A 458 0.33 -26.55 -4.96
N LEU A 459 0.32 -27.25 -6.10
CA LEU A 459 -0.87 -27.50 -6.92
C LEU A 459 -1.03 -28.97 -7.28
N VAL A 460 -2.24 -29.36 -7.71
CA VAL A 460 -2.50 -30.66 -8.34
C VAL A 460 -2.38 -30.52 -9.85
N GLU A 461 -1.34 -31.11 -10.44
CA GLU A 461 -1.04 -30.98 -11.87
C GLU A 461 -2.13 -31.62 -12.75
N ASN A 462 -2.49 -32.87 -12.48
CA ASN A 462 -3.41 -33.64 -13.35
C ASN A 462 -4.89 -33.36 -13.04
N VAL A 463 -5.36 -32.19 -13.46
CA VAL A 463 -6.75 -31.74 -13.36
C VAL A 463 -7.34 -31.46 -14.75
N PRO A 464 -8.66 -31.61 -14.96
CA PRO A 464 -9.31 -31.35 -16.25
C PRO A 464 -9.55 -29.84 -16.44
N GLY A 465 -8.48 -29.05 -16.47
CA GLY A 465 -8.54 -27.58 -16.51
C GLY A 465 -7.18 -26.93 -16.23
N LEU A 466 -7.20 -25.67 -15.78
CA LEU A 466 -5.98 -24.98 -15.34
C LEU A 466 -5.73 -25.24 -13.85
N ALA A 467 -4.52 -25.67 -13.50
CA ALA A 467 -4.05 -25.76 -12.14
C ALA A 467 -3.41 -24.43 -11.72
N VAL A 468 -3.67 -23.99 -10.50
CA VAL A 468 -3.16 -22.73 -9.97
C VAL A 468 -2.52 -22.93 -8.60
N ASP A 469 -1.38 -22.27 -8.40
CA ASP A 469 -0.68 -22.16 -7.12
C ASP A 469 -0.48 -20.68 -6.80
N ARG A 470 -1.05 -20.22 -5.67
CA ARG A 470 -0.91 -18.84 -5.20
C ARG A 470 0.26 -18.75 -4.23
N GLN A 471 1.15 -17.80 -4.46
CA GLN A 471 2.28 -17.47 -3.60
C GLN A 471 2.25 -15.97 -3.30
N SER A 472 3.03 -15.53 -2.31
CA SER A 472 3.11 -14.11 -1.96
C SER A 472 3.52 -13.25 -3.17
N GLY A 473 2.60 -12.42 -3.67
CA GLY A 473 2.82 -11.56 -4.84
C GLY A 473 2.93 -12.28 -6.20
N VAL A 474 2.71 -13.60 -6.27
CA VAL A 474 2.85 -14.39 -7.50
C VAL A 474 1.74 -15.42 -7.63
N VAL A 475 1.17 -15.56 -8.82
CA VAL A 475 0.25 -16.66 -9.17
C VAL A 475 0.88 -17.49 -10.27
N LYS A 476 1.03 -18.79 -10.04
CA LYS A 476 1.40 -19.75 -11.08
C LYS A 476 0.14 -20.36 -11.69
N VAL A 477 -0.02 -20.24 -13.00
CA VAL A 477 -1.11 -20.87 -13.77
C VAL A 477 -0.51 -21.94 -14.67
N LEU A 478 -0.99 -23.18 -14.60
CA LEU A 478 -0.42 -24.34 -15.28
C LEU A 478 -1.50 -25.13 -16.03
N LEU A 479 -1.17 -25.58 -17.24
CA LEU A 479 -1.89 -26.64 -17.94
C LEU A 479 -0.99 -27.88 -18.01
N HIS A 480 -1.50 -29.04 -17.59
CA HIS A 480 -0.72 -30.26 -17.48
C HIS A 480 -0.72 -31.07 -18.78
N GLY A 481 0.47 -31.44 -19.26
CA GLY A 481 0.65 -32.26 -20.44
C GLY A 481 0.94 -33.72 -20.08
N SER A 482 -0.08 -34.57 -20.00
CA SER A 482 0.11 -36.03 -19.77
C SER A 482 -0.37 -36.91 -20.93
N HIS A 483 -0.58 -36.33 -22.11
CA HIS A 483 -1.30 -36.94 -23.22
C HIS A 483 -0.39 -37.65 -24.22
N ALA A 484 -0.39 -38.98 -24.17
CA ALA A 484 0.37 -39.80 -25.12
C ALA A 484 -0.31 -39.91 -26.50
N GLY A 485 0.49 -39.85 -27.57
CA GLY A 485 0.09 -40.25 -28.93
C GLY A 485 -0.81 -39.25 -29.65
N LEU A 486 -0.22 -38.19 -30.23
CA LEU A 486 -0.91 -37.14 -31.01
C LEU A 486 -2.12 -36.46 -30.34
N SER A 487 -2.50 -36.85 -29.13
CA SER A 487 -3.46 -36.16 -28.29
C SER A 487 -2.90 -34.80 -27.89
N LYS A 488 -3.78 -33.81 -27.81
CA LYS A 488 -3.42 -32.41 -27.57
C LYS A 488 -4.55 -31.70 -26.84
N GLU A 489 -4.17 -30.80 -25.95
CA GLU A 489 -5.08 -29.86 -25.31
C GLU A 489 -4.71 -28.43 -25.68
N ILE A 490 -5.74 -27.62 -25.81
CA ILE A 490 -5.64 -26.26 -26.28
C ILE A 490 -6.50 -25.40 -25.36
N VAL A 491 -5.86 -24.49 -24.63
CA VAL A 491 -6.54 -23.52 -23.78
C VAL A 491 -6.06 -22.11 -24.14
N ASP A 492 -6.99 -21.23 -24.48
CA ASP A 492 -6.78 -19.79 -24.51
C ASP A 492 -7.61 -19.19 -23.37
N ALA A 493 -6.98 -18.53 -22.41
CA ALA A 493 -7.63 -18.02 -21.22
C ALA A 493 -7.12 -16.62 -20.85
N ARG A 494 -8.03 -15.72 -20.45
CA ARG A 494 -7.69 -14.41 -19.90
C ARG A 494 -7.74 -14.48 -18.38
N VAL A 495 -6.63 -14.14 -17.75
CA VAL A 495 -6.54 -13.97 -16.30
C VAL A 495 -6.73 -12.49 -16.01
N VAL A 496 -7.81 -12.17 -15.31
CA VAL A 496 -8.25 -10.79 -15.02
C VAL A 496 -8.12 -10.56 -13.52
N PHE A 497 -7.42 -9.50 -13.13
CA PHE A 497 -7.22 -9.09 -11.75
C PHE A 497 -8.16 -7.96 -11.36
N ASP A 498 -8.57 -7.96 -10.10
CA ASP A 498 -9.43 -6.97 -9.45
C ASP A 498 -8.84 -6.64 -8.07
N ASN A 499 -8.83 -5.36 -7.71
CA ASN A 499 -8.04 -4.83 -6.58
C ASN A 499 -6.55 -5.26 -6.60
N ALA A 500 -6.05 -5.65 -7.77
CA ALA A 500 -4.67 -6.04 -8.02
C ALA A 500 -4.22 -5.61 -9.42
N VAL A 501 -2.92 -5.32 -9.54
CA VAL A 501 -2.24 -4.98 -10.78
C VAL A 501 -1.09 -5.96 -11.02
N ILE A 502 -0.92 -6.37 -12.27
CA ILE A 502 0.15 -7.24 -12.77
C ILE A 502 1.43 -6.40 -12.86
N THR A 503 2.44 -6.75 -12.07
CA THR A 503 3.74 -6.06 -12.02
C THR A 503 4.73 -6.64 -13.01
N SER A 504 4.73 -7.95 -13.21
CA SER A 504 5.55 -8.64 -14.21
C SER A 504 4.99 -10.01 -14.58
N LEU A 505 5.52 -10.59 -15.67
CA LEU A 505 5.18 -11.91 -16.16
C LEU A 505 6.47 -12.70 -16.38
N GLU A 506 6.51 -13.94 -15.92
CA GLU A 506 7.67 -14.83 -16.06
C GLU A 506 7.22 -16.22 -16.52
N ASN A 507 8.00 -16.88 -17.37
CA ASN A 507 7.73 -18.28 -17.71
C ASN A 507 8.15 -19.16 -16.51
N ALA A 508 7.29 -20.11 -16.11
CA ALA A 508 7.62 -21.04 -15.03
C ALA A 508 8.72 -22.00 -15.52
N THR A 509 9.90 -21.96 -14.91
CA THR A 509 11.07 -22.72 -15.36
C THR A 509 10.77 -24.23 -15.50
N GLY A 510 10.74 -24.71 -16.73
CA GLY A 510 10.66 -26.12 -17.17
C GLY A 510 11.69 -26.41 -18.28
N GLN A 511 11.68 -27.60 -18.90
CA GLN A 511 12.70 -28.07 -19.85
C GLN A 511 12.86 -27.23 -21.14
N ASP A 512 12.06 -26.18 -21.32
CA ASP A 512 12.00 -25.35 -22.53
C ASP A 512 12.49 -23.91 -22.31
N ALA A 513 13.70 -23.78 -21.75
CA ALA A 513 14.42 -22.51 -21.55
C ALA A 513 14.70 -21.67 -22.84
N CYS A 514 14.13 -22.04 -23.98
CA CYS A 514 14.27 -21.35 -25.27
C CYS A 514 12.96 -20.66 -25.73
N GLU A 515 11.81 -20.90 -25.09
CA GLU A 515 10.54 -20.30 -25.48
C GLU A 515 10.34 -18.97 -24.74
N SER A 516 10.12 -17.90 -25.50
CA SER A 516 9.85 -16.58 -24.94
C SER A 516 8.33 -16.42 -24.88
N PRO A 517 7.73 -16.22 -23.70
CA PRO A 517 6.28 -16.02 -23.57
C PRO A 517 5.76 -14.78 -24.32
N PHE A 518 6.65 -13.94 -24.87
CA PHE A 518 6.34 -12.64 -25.48
C PHE A 518 6.72 -12.56 -26.97
N ASP A 519 7.08 -13.66 -27.64
CA ASP A 519 7.51 -13.60 -29.03
C ASP A 519 6.35 -13.54 -30.05
N ALA A 520 5.12 -13.73 -29.58
CA ALA A 520 3.89 -13.75 -30.39
C ALA A 520 3.92 -14.78 -31.53
N ILE A 521 4.61 -15.91 -31.31
CA ILE A 521 4.56 -17.07 -32.17
C ILE A 521 3.88 -18.24 -31.44
N VAL A 522 2.59 -18.48 -31.73
CA VAL A 522 1.86 -19.65 -31.21
C VAL A 522 2.60 -20.91 -31.66
N ASN A 523 3.34 -21.52 -30.74
CA ASN A 523 4.02 -22.77 -31.01
C ASN A 523 3.00 -23.91 -30.94
N ASP A 524 2.88 -24.68 -32.02
CA ASP A 524 2.01 -25.84 -32.08
C ASP A 524 2.67 -27.14 -31.57
N GLY A 525 3.92 -27.04 -31.11
CA GLY A 525 4.72 -28.07 -30.46
C GLY A 525 4.24 -28.47 -29.06
N ALA A 526 5.08 -29.22 -28.33
CA ALA A 526 4.87 -29.53 -26.92
C ALA A 526 5.34 -28.34 -26.08
N GLY A 527 4.56 -27.94 -25.06
CA GLY A 527 4.98 -26.98 -24.05
C GLY A 527 5.03 -25.50 -24.47
N GLY A 528 4.22 -25.07 -25.46
CA GLY A 528 4.28 -23.70 -25.96
C GLY A 528 3.28 -22.73 -25.35
N ASP A 529 3.79 -21.71 -24.65
CA ASP A 529 3.06 -20.57 -24.08
C ASP A 529 3.17 -19.28 -24.90
N GLU A 530 2.05 -18.60 -25.11
CA GLU A 530 2.05 -17.15 -25.34
C GLU A 530 1.30 -16.44 -24.22
N ALA A 531 1.95 -15.46 -23.60
CA ALA A 531 1.34 -14.55 -22.66
C ALA A 531 1.37 -13.12 -23.23
N THR A 532 0.19 -12.56 -23.51
CA THR A 532 0.06 -11.16 -23.93
C THR A 532 -0.66 -10.34 -22.87
N GLN A 533 -0.04 -9.27 -22.38
CA GLN A 533 -0.71 -8.29 -21.53
C GLN A 533 -1.62 -7.41 -22.40
N ILE A 534 -2.93 -7.46 -22.20
CA ILE A 534 -3.91 -6.86 -23.13
C ILE A 534 -4.31 -5.43 -22.72
N THR A 535 -4.41 -5.13 -21.41
CA THR A 535 -4.97 -3.86 -20.94
C THR A 535 -4.42 -3.42 -19.58
N GLY A 536 -3.93 -2.17 -19.49
CA GLY A 536 -3.82 -1.38 -18.24
C GLY A 536 -3.20 -2.05 -17.01
N ALA A 537 -2.30 -3.02 -17.19
CA ALA A 537 -1.73 -3.86 -16.13
C ALA A 537 -2.71 -4.72 -15.32
N ARG A 538 -3.96 -4.98 -15.75
CA ARG A 538 -4.92 -5.82 -14.99
C ARG A 538 -5.34 -7.12 -15.67
N GLU A 539 -4.84 -7.38 -16.87
CA GLU A 539 -5.26 -8.53 -17.68
C GLU A 539 -4.10 -9.14 -18.47
N VAL A 540 -3.99 -10.47 -18.40
CA VAL A 540 -3.09 -11.27 -19.24
C VAL A 540 -3.87 -12.35 -20.00
N LEU A 541 -3.62 -12.46 -21.29
CA LEU A 541 -4.07 -13.58 -22.11
C LEU A 541 -2.99 -14.65 -22.13
N PHE A 542 -3.31 -15.82 -21.58
CA PHE A 542 -2.50 -17.01 -21.56
C PHE A 542 -3.01 -18.01 -22.61
N GLN A 543 -2.18 -18.29 -23.62
CA GLN A 543 -2.48 -19.19 -24.72
C GLN A 543 -1.53 -20.37 -24.67
N THR A 544 -2.03 -21.54 -24.29
CA THR A 544 -1.22 -22.72 -24.00
C THR A 544 -1.67 -23.94 -24.80
N ARG A 545 -0.71 -24.78 -25.18
CA ARG A 545 -0.89 -25.94 -26.05
C ARG A 545 -0.06 -27.13 -25.54
N VAL A 546 -0.67 -28.02 -24.76
CA VAL A 546 0.07 -29.16 -24.16
C VAL A 546 -0.16 -30.48 -24.90
N THR A 547 0.87 -31.33 -24.85
CA THR A 547 0.79 -32.73 -25.29
C THR A 547 1.33 -33.64 -24.17
N ILE A 548 2.64 -33.87 -24.11
CA ILE A 548 3.31 -34.68 -23.07
C ILE A 548 4.12 -33.86 -22.06
N GLU A 549 4.17 -32.54 -22.24
CA GLU A 549 4.91 -31.61 -21.41
C GLU A 549 3.93 -30.53 -20.92
N ASP A 550 4.09 -30.18 -19.65
CA ASP A 550 3.33 -29.14 -18.96
C ASP A 550 3.72 -27.77 -19.47
N ASP A 551 2.80 -26.83 -19.31
CA ASP A 551 3.03 -25.45 -19.69
C ASP A 551 2.46 -24.52 -18.60
N ALA A 552 3.25 -23.53 -18.18
CA ALA A 552 2.91 -22.72 -17.02
C ALA A 552 3.47 -21.29 -17.07
N LEU A 553 2.64 -20.35 -16.60
CA LEU A 553 2.93 -18.93 -16.52
C LEU A 553 2.98 -18.47 -15.05
N LEU A 554 3.97 -17.68 -14.69
CA LEU A 554 4.04 -16.94 -13.43
C LEU A 554 3.58 -15.50 -13.65
N ILE A 555 2.58 -15.08 -12.89
CA ILE A 555 2.02 -13.73 -12.93
C ILE A 555 2.33 -13.05 -11.61
N HIS A 556 3.24 -12.07 -11.63
CA HIS A 556 3.55 -11.26 -10.47
C HIS A 556 2.53 -10.14 -10.35
N TRP A 557 2.04 -9.88 -9.15
CA TRP A 557 0.98 -8.92 -8.88
C TRP A 557 1.21 -8.13 -7.58
N ALA A 558 0.58 -6.96 -7.48
CA ALA A 558 0.52 -6.12 -6.28
C ALA A 558 -0.91 -5.57 -6.11
N ARG A 559 -1.29 -5.12 -4.91
CA ARG A 559 -2.61 -4.52 -4.65
C ARG A 559 -2.78 -3.25 -5.49
N SER A 560 -3.99 -3.03 -6.02
CA SER A 560 -4.33 -1.79 -6.72
C SER A 560 -4.40 -0.65 -5.70
N GLY A 561 -3.74 0.48 -5.97
CA GLY A 561 -3.63 1.59 -5.00
C GLY A 561 -2.28 1.69 -4.31
N ALA A 562 -1.46 0.62 -4.30
CA ALA A 562 -0.14 0.61 -3.64
C ALA A 562 0.94 1.54 -4.27
N ASN A 563 0.57 2.38 -5.24
CA ASN A 563 1.39 3.48 -5.79
C ASN A 563 0.47 4.62 -6.28
N GLN A 564 -0.74 4.70 -5.74
CA GLN A 564 -1.67 5.80 -5.97
C GLN A 564 -1.45 6.81 -4.85
N ASP A 565 -1.58 8.07 -5.19
CA ASP A 565 -1.29 9.27 -4.41
C ASP A 565 -2.42 10.22 -4.87
N THR A 566 -3.48 10.30 -4.07
CA THR A 566 -4.81 10.76 -4.51
C THR A 566 -4.99 12.26 -4.31
N ASP A 567 -4.50 12.81 -3.20
CA ASP A 567 -4.33 14.24 -2.93
C ASP A 567 -3.16 14.85 -3.72
N GLY A 568 -2.18 14.06 -4.16
CA GLY A 568 -1.04 14.51 -4.96
C GLY A 568 0.09 15.11 -4.15
N ASP A 569 0.19 14.78 -2.86
CA ASP A 569 1.16 15.32 -1.92
C ASP A 569 2.55 14.67 -2.13
N GLY A 570 2.63 13.38 -2.46
CA GLY A 570 3.87 12.64 -2.67
C GLY A 570 4.14 11.51 -1.66
N ILE A 571 3.26 11.32 -0.68
CA ILE A 571 3.06 10.08 0.05
C ILE A 571 2.07 9.22 -0.77
N THR A 572 1.96 7.91 -0.49
CA THR A 572 1.03 7.04 -1.23
C THR A 572 -0.17 6.66 -0.38
N ASP A 573 -1.35 6.47 -1.00
CA ASP A 573 -2.61 6.15 -0.28
C ASP A 573 -2.47 4.96 0.69
N ASN A 574 -1.50 4.07 0.44
CA ASN A 574 -1.22 2.89 1.27
C ASN A 574 -0.25 3.16 2.43
N GLU A 575 0.63 4.16 2.30
CA GLU A 575 1.46 4.68 3.39
C GLU A 575 0.60 5.55 4.33
N GLU A 576 -0.33 6.35 3.79
CA GLU A 576 -1.31 7.16 4.53
C GLU A 576 -2.37 6.29 5.22
N GLY A 577 -2.90 5.29 4.52
CA GLY A 577 -3.98 4.47 5.05
C GLY A 577 -5.35 5.16 4.96
N TYR A 578 -6.37 4.55 5.56
CA TYR A 578 -7.76 5.01 5.48
C TYR A 578 -8.25 5.69 6.77
N GLY A 579 -7.31 6.11 7.63
CA GLY A 579 -7.62 6.83 8.87
C GLY A 579 -8.04 8.26 8.59
N ASP A 580 -8.48 8.95 9.64
CA ASP A 580 -8.77 10.38 9.68
C ASP A 580 -8.13 10.87 10.99
N THR A 581 -6.93 11.44 10.88
CA THR A 581 -6.03 11.69 12.02
C THR A 581 -6.49 12.89 12.85
N ASP A 582 -7.00 13.93 12.20
CA ASP A 582 -7.48 15.16 12.84
C ASP A 582 -9.00 15.19 13.08
N GLY A 583 -9.75 14.26 12.50
CA GLY A 583 -11.20 14.14 12.65
C GLY A 583 -11.99 15.19 11.89
N ASP A 584 -11.44 15.75 10.80
CA ASP A 584 -12.11 16.80 10.01
C ASP A 584 -13.11 16.24 8.97
N GLY A 585 -13.11 14.93 8.77
CA GLY A 585 -13.97 14.20 7.86
C GLY A 585 -13.37 13.95 6.46
N LEU A 586 -12.11 14.33 6.24
CA LEU A 586 -11.28 13.86 5.15
C LEU A 586 -10.36 12.75 5.67
N ALA A 587 -10.34 11.62 4.98
CA ALA A 587 -9.40 10.56 5.32
C ALA A 587 -7.98 10.97 4.90
N ASP A 588 -6.96 10.55 5.65
CA ASP A 588 -5.55 10.98 5.48
C ASP A 588 -5.10 10.95 4.01
N TYR A 589 -5.37 9.86 3.26
CA TYR A 589 -5.05 9.71 1.82
C TYR A 589 -5.82 10.63 0.83
N LEU A 590 -6.67 11.52 1.35
CA LEU A 590 -7.43 12.54 0.64
C LEU A 590 -7.19 13.94 1.24
N ASP A 591 -6.49 14.00 2.37
CA ASP A 591 -6.09 15.23 3.03
C ASP A 591 -4.70 15.65 2.54
N THR A 592 -4.40 16.93 2.65
CA THR A 592 -3.08 17.48 2.35
C THR A 592 -2.38 18.01 3.61
N ASP A 593 -3.01 17.87 4.77
CA ASP A 593 -2.61 18.35 6.11
C ASP A 593 -3.36 17.47 7.14
N SER A 594 -2.96 16.19 7.25
CA SER A 594 -3.71 15.10 7.92
C SER A 594 -3.88 15.30 9.43
N ASP A 595 -3.01 16.06 10.10
CA ASP A 595 -3.11 16.39 11.52
C ASP A 595 -3.60 17.84 11.78
N ASN A 596 -3.90 18.59 10.71
CA ASN A 596 -4.41 19.95 10.66
C ASN A 596 -3.57 20.98 11.46
N ASP A 597 -2.27 20.76 11.54
CA ASP A 597 -1.36 21.60 12.29
C ASP A 597 -0.90 22.86 11.48
N ASN A 598 -1.27 22.92 10.19
CA ASN A 598 -0.91 23.90 9.15
C ASN A 598 0.44 23.70 8.47
N ILE A 599 1.07 22.55 8.64
CA ILE A 599 2.09 21.99 7.76
C ILE A 599 1.36 21.09 6.74
N SER A 600 2.02 20.58 5.71
CA SER A 600 1.35 19.68 4.77
C SER A 600 2.09 18.37 4.75
N ASP A 601 1.38 17.28 4.55
CA ASP A 601 1.91 15.92 4.59
C ASP A 601 3.14 15.73 3.69
N ASN A 602 3.18 16.39 2.53
CA ASN A 602 4.34 16.39 1.63
C ASN A 602 5.60 17.07 2.22
N ASP A 603 5.41 18.10 3.04
CA ASP A 603 6.48 18.85 3.68
C ASP A 603 7.01 18.10 4.92
N GLU A 604 6.18 17.36 5.65
CA GLU A 604 6.57 16.49 6.76
C GLU A 604 7.16 15.15 6.28
N GLY A 605 6.47 14.47 5.39
CA GLY A 605 6.83 13.16 4.86
C GLY A 605 6.47 12.01 5.81
N ALA A 606 6.67 10.79 5.31
CA ALA A 606 6.29 9.56 6.02
C ALA A 606 7.39 9.01 6.97
N ASP A 607 8.32 9.86 7.40
CA ASP A 607 9.30 9.49 8.44
C ASP A 607 8.61 9.57 9.83
N ASP A 608 9.26 9.02 10.86
CA ASP A 608 8.80 8.99 12.26
C ASP A 608 9.99 9.53 13.06
N SER A 609 9.94 10.82 13.40
CA SER A 609 11.08 11.61 13.88
C SER A 609 11.46 11.30 15.33
N ASP A 610 10.52 10.87 16.16
CA ASP A 610 10.73 10.52 17.56
C ASP A 610 10.69 8.99 17.88
N ASP A 611 10.45 8.16 16.87
CA ASP A 611 10.32 6.69 16.92
C ASP A 611 9.14 6.21 17.84
N ASP A 612 8.08 7.00 18.01
CA ASP A 612 6.92 6.63 18.84
C ASP A 612 5.91 5.72 18.13
N GLY A 613 6.01 5.63 16.80
CA GLY A 613 5.18 4.82 15.92
C GLY A 613 4.07 5.58 15.19
N THR A 614 3.96 6.88 15.39
CA THR A 614 3.20 7.84 14.59
C THR A 614 4.14 8.43 13.54
N ALA A 615 3.65 8.67 12.32
CA ALA A 615 4.47 9.30 11.29
C ALA A 615 4.28 10.82 11.38
N ASP A 616 5.29 11.60 11.00
CA ASP A 616 5.34 13.05 11.21
C ASP A 616 4.10 13.77 10.62
N TYR A 617 3.66 13.40 9.40
CA TYR A 617 2.42 13.94 8.80
C TYR A 617 1.11 13.60 9.54
N LYS A 618 1.18 12.84 10.64
CA LYS A 618 0.05 12.47 11.50
C LYS A 618 0.27 12.90 12.95
N ASP A 619 1.36 13.61 13.22
CA ASP A 619 1.78 13.94 14.57
C ASP A 619 1.94 15.45 14.72
N THR A 620 1.10 16.03 15.57
CA THR A 620 1.11 17.48 15.84
C THR A 620 2.35 17.99 16.59
N ASP A 621 3.24 17.11 17.06
CA ASP A 621 4.49 17.40 17.79
C ASP A 621 5.54 16.31 17.47
N SER A 622 6.02 16.29 16.22
CA SER A 622 6.83 15.21 15.60
C SER A 622 8.14 14.88 16.33
N ASP A 623 8.63 15.74 17.24
CA ASP A 623 9.84 15.49 18.03
C ASP A 623 9.59 15.35 19.55
N ASP A 624 8.31 15.34 19.97
CA ASP A 624 7.80 15.25 21.35
C ASP A 624 8.54 16.19 22.33
N ASP A 625 8.94 17.38 21.85
CA ASP A 625 9.61 18.39 22.66
C ASP A 625 8.63 19.27 23.46
N GLY A 626 7.34 19.17 23.13
CA GLY A 626 6.23 19.86 23.78
C GLY A 626 5.84 21.18 23.13
N ILE A 627 6.24 21.42 21.87
CA ILE A 627 5.85 22.55 21.03
C ILE A 627 5.24 21.99 19.74
N PRO A 628 3.95 22.27 19.44
CA PRO A 628 3.35 21.74 18.22
C PRO A 628 4.04 22.24 16.96
N ASP A 629 4.15 21.41 15.92
CA ASP A 629 5.01 21.65 14.76
C ASP A 629 4.64 22.96 14.02
N GLY A 630 3.35 23.25 13.82
CA GLY A 630 2.87 24.53 13.27
C GLY A 630 3.20 25.77 14.12
N GLN A 631 3.67 25.59 15.36
CA GLN A 631 4.18 26.62 16.27
C GLN A 631 5.67 26.50 16.56
N ASP A 632 6.30 25.37 16.22
CA ASP A 632 7.73 25.22 16.24
C ASP A 632 8.33 25.78 14.96
N LEU A 633 8.88 27.00 15.08
CA LEU A 633 9.60 27.63 13.98
C LEU A 633 11.06 27.16 13.91
N GLU A 634 11.46 26.20 14.76
CA GLU A 634 12.83 25.72 14.89
C GLU A 634 13.08 24.36 14.22
N ASP A 635 12.07 23.58 13.80
CA ASP A 635 12.28 22.45 12.88
C ASP A 635 11.36 22.39 11.63
N GLU A 636 11.88 21.71 10.60
CA GLU A 636 11.34 21.43 9.26
C GLU A 636 11.28 22.48 8.15
N THR A 637 11.78 23.73 8.32
CA THR A 637 12.28 24.49 7.13
C THR A 637 13.43 25.46 7.42
N ASP A 638 14.70 25.00 7.55
CA ASP A 638 15.85 25.91 7.34
C ASP A 638 15.96 26.32 5.87
N ASP A 639 15.12 27.28 5.43
CA ASP A 639 15.60 28.37 4.58
C ASP A 639 14.69 29.61 4.38
N GLN A 640 15.24 30.76 4.81
CA GLN A 640 15.10 32.16 4.30
C GLN A 640 14.15 33.09 5.10
N VAL A 641 14.56 34.19 5.77
CA VAL A 641 15.47 35.30 5.39
C VAL A 641 15.96 36.01 6.68
N PRO A 642 17.23 36.42 6.77
CA PRO A 642 17.85 36.83 8.03
C PRO A 642 17.48 38.25 8.45
N THR A 643 17.02 38.42 9.69
CA THR A 643 17.27 39.66 10.44
C THR A 643 18.63 39.54 11.12
N GLU A 644 19.61 40.20 10.50
CA GLU A 644 20.96 40.56 10.96
C GLU A 644 21.52 39.92 12.25
N GLU A 645 22.67 39.26 12.08
CA GLU A 645 23.73 38.97 13.06
C GLU A 645 23.74 37.62 13.80
N GLU A 646 23.84 36.50 13.07
CA GLU A 646 24.68 35.38 13.53
C GLU A 646 25.71 35.02 12.45
N SER A 647 26.95 35.44 12.66
CA SER A 647 28.06 35.13 11.77
C SER A 647 28.52 33.69 12.04
N ASP A 648 28.36 32.80 11.06
CA ASP A 648 29.00 31.48 11.08
C ASP A 648 30.51 31.68 11.36
N PRO A 649 31.00 31.27 12.55
CA PRO A 649 32.37 31.55 12.96
C PRO A 649 33.40 30.76 12.13
N CYS A 650 32.98 29.72 11.41
CA CYS A 650 33.83 28.84 10.61
C CYS A 650 33.78 29.11 9.10
N ALA A 651 32.76 29.82 8.58
CA ALA A 651 32.74 30.26 7.19
C ALA A 651 33.87 31.25 6.91
N ALA A 652 34.67 30.99 5.88
CA ALA A 652 35.64 31.96 5.40
C ALA A 652 35.01 32.86 4.33
N ALA A 653 35.19 34.17 4.46
CA ALA A 653 34.65 35.15 3.51
C ALA A 653 35.24 34.95 2.10
N PHE A 654 34.37 34.81 1.10
CA PHE A 654 34.72 34.75 -0.32
C PHE A 654 33.72 35.53 -1.17
N SER A 655 34.09 35.82 -2.41
CA SER A 655 33.21 36.48 -3.39
C SER A 655 33.27 35.76 -4.73
N LEU A 656 32.13 35.60 -5.42
CA LEU A 656 32.12 35.15 -6.81
C LEU A 656 32.26 36.34 -7.77
N SER A 657 33.24 36.29 -8.66
CA SER A 657 33.45 37.29 -9.71
C SER A 657 33.70 36.59 -11.04
N ASN A 658 32.82 36.83 -12.04
CA ASN A 658 32.90 36.22 -13.38
C ASN A 658 33.01 34.68 -13.39
N GLY A 659 32.32 33.99 -12.48
CA GLY A 659 32.36 32.53 -12.37
C GLY A 659 33.63 31.97 -11.71
N ASN A 660 34.37 32.80 -10.98
CA ASN A 660 35.53 32.41 -10.17
C ASN A 660 35.31 32.73 -8.70
N ILE A 661 35.91 31.96 -7.82
CA ILE A 661 35.89 32.15 -6.37
C ILE A 661 37.12 32.98 -5.97
N VAL A 662 36.91 34.13 -5.32
CA VAL A 662 37.98 34.97 -4.78
C VAL A 662 37.89 34.97 -3.27
N LEU A 663 38.92 34.44 -2.60
CA LEU A 663 38.99 34.41 -1.13
C LEU A 663 39.24 35.81 -0.59
N GLN A 664 38.46 36.24 0.40
CA GLN A 664 38.63 37.53 1.09
C GLN A 664 39.46 37.38 2.38
N GLU A 665 39.58 36.18 2.92
CA GLU A 665 40.45 35.84 4.04
C GLU A 665 41.22 34.52 3.82
N LEU A 666 42.08 34.15 4.77
CA LEU A 666 42.82 32.88 4.73
C LEU A 666 41.82 31.73 4.93
N ALA A 667 41.85 30.68 4.10
CA ALA A 667 40.87 29.60 4.15
C ALA A 667 41.45 28.23 3.76
N ASP A 668 40.87 27.17 4.30
CA ASP A 668 41.00 25.81 3.79
C ASP A 668 39.94 25.60 2.68
N VAL A 669 40.37 25.13 1.51
CA VAL A 669 39.47 24.91 0.36
C VAL A 669 39.36 23.42 0.09
N THR A 670 38.19 22.85 0.37
CA THR A 670 37.91 21.41 0.23
C THR A 670 37.08 21.14 -1.01
N PHE A 671 37.58 20.29 -1.90
CA PHE A 671 36.87 19.84 -3.10
C PHE A 671 36.29 18.45 -2.85
N LYS A 672 34.96 18.33 -2.81
CA LYS A 672 34.21 17.08 -2.70
C LYS A 672 33.52 16.78 -4.03
N VAL A 673 33.89 15.69 -4.69
CA VAL A 673 33.22 15.25 -5.92
C VAL A 673 31.94 14.54 -5.54
N LEU A 674 30.79 15.05 -5.98
CA LEU A 674 29.48 14.41 -5.73
C LEU A 674 29.23 13.29 -6.72
N GLY A 675 29.67 13.47 -7.97
CA GLY A 675 29.64 12.44 -9.00
C GLY A 675 30.12 12.94 -10.35
N SER A 676 30.33 12.00 -11.28
CA SER A 676 30.58 12.29 -12.69
C SER A 676 29.75 11.32 -13.54
N SER A 677 29.09 11.81 -14.59
CA SER A 677 28.31 10.97 -15.49
C SER A 677 28.42 11.46 -16.92
N SER A 678 29.46 11.01 -17.63
CA SER A 678 29.72 11.43 -19.01
C SER A 678 29.93 10.25 -19.94
N HIS A 679 29.27 10.24 -21.09
CA HIS A 679 29.34 9.14 -22.06
C HIS A 679 29.69 9.63 -23.47
N TYR A 680 30.45 8.84 -24.22
CA TYR A 680 30.76 9.15 -25.61
C TYR A 680 29.55 8.89 -26.54
N GLY A 681 28.58 9.80 -26.54
CA GLY A 681 27.31 9.63 -27.25
C GLY A 681 26.30 8.74 -26.50
N ARG A 682 25.06 8.65 -27.01
CA ARG A 682 23.89 8.12 -26.27
C ARG A 682 23.96 6.65 -25.82
N ARG A 683 24.94 5.88 -26.30
CA ARG A 683 25.23 4.47 -25.92
C ARG A 683 26.73 4.18 -25.91
N GLY A 684 27.55 5.22 -25.71
CA GLY A 684 29.00 5.09 -25.74
C GLY A 684 29.60 4.69 -24.40
N PRO A 685 30.89 4.36 -24.38
CA PRO A 685 31.65 4.14 -23.16
C PRO A 685 31.71 5.41 -22.31
N GLU A 686 31.83 5.22 -21.01
CA GLU A 686 32.00 6.30 -20.03
C GLU A 686 33.33 7.04 -20.26
N ILE A 687 33.27 8.37 -20.12
CA ILE A 687 34.40 9.27 -20.31
C ILE A 687 35.03 9.50 -18.94
N GLN A 688 36.31 9.16 -18.82
CA GLN A 688 37.05 9.35 -17.58
C GLN A 688 37.29 10.84 -17.32
N VAL A 689 36.89 11.31 -16.14
CA VAL A 689 36.96 12.73 -15.75
C VAL A 689 38.08 12.93 -14.73
N SER A 690 38.97 13.90 -14.98
CA SER A 690 40.00 14.30 -14.01
C SER A 690 39.92 15.79 -13.69
N LEU A 691 40.21 16.16 -12.43
CA LEU A 691 40.17 17.54 -11.97
C LEU A 691 41.52 18.18 -11.69
N GLN A 692 41.60 19.48 -11.93
CA GLN A 692 42.72 20.33 -11.54
C GLN A 692 42.19 21.61 -10.90
N ALA A 693 42.89 22.09 -9.88
CA ALA A 693 42.61 23.38 -9.26
C ALA A 693 43.81 24.32 -9.40
N SER A 694 43.55 25.62 -9.34
CA SER A 694 44.55 26.67 -9.32
C SER A 694 44.13 27.70 -8.28
N VAL A 695 45.04 28.10 -7.39
CA VAL A 695 44.78 29.11 -6.34
C VAL A 695 45.31 30.51 -6.71
N ASN A 696 45.76 30.69 -7.95
CA ASN A 696 46.36 31.93 -8.46
C ASN A 696 45.80 32.33 -9.83
N GLY A 697 44.48 32.19 -10.01
CA GLY A 697 43.79 32.65 -11.22
C GLY A 697 44.22 31.92 -12.49
N GLY A 698 44.60 30.65 -12.37
CA GLY A 698 44.99 29.80 -13.50
C GLY A 698 46.47 29.91 -13.94
N ALA A 699 47.32 30.64 -13.21
CA ALA A 699 48.75 30.77 -13.55
C ALA A 699 49.54 29.47 -13.30
N THR A 700 49.19 28.71 -12.26
CA THR A 700 49.72 27.37 -11.99
C THR A 700 48.58 26.42 -11.62
N TRP A 701 48.63 25.19 -12.13
CA TRP A 701 47.60 24.17 -11.91
C TRP A 701 48.16 23.01 -11.09
N GLN A 702 47.42 22.61 -10.07
CA GLN A 702 47.65 21.43 -9.27
C GLN A 702 46.60 20.37 -9.64
N SER A 703 47.04 19.14 -9.91
CA SER A 703 46.12 18.02 -10.08
C SER A 703 45.46 17.69 -8.75
N LEU A 704 44.13 17.55 -8.77
CA LEU A 704 43.40 16.96 -7.66
C LEU A 704 43.40 15.43 -7.80
N PHE A 705 43.20 14.74 -6.69
CA PHE A 705 43.06 13.29 -6.56
C PHE A 705 44.21 12.50 -7.20
N ASN A 706 45.43 13.04 -7.14
CA ASN A 706 46.62 12.48 -7.80
C ASN A 706 46.47 12.27 -9.32
N ASN A 707 45.66 13.10 -9.99
CA ASN A 707 45.33 12.97 -11.41
C ASN A 707 44.68 11.63 -11.78
N ARG A 708 43.94 11.03 -10.83
CA ARG A 708 43.07 9.88 -11.07
C ARG A 708 41.74 10.35 -11.65
N ASP A 709 41.02 9.40 -12.21
CA ASP A 709 39.66 9.61 -12.67
C ASP A 709 38.73 9.68 -11.44
N VAL A 710 37.73 10.55 -11.48
CA VAL A 710 36.78 10.73 -10.38
C VAL A 710 35.41 10.14 -10.72
N ASP A 711 34.81 9.43 -9.78
CA ASP A 711 33.48 8.81 -9.92
C ASP A 711 32.48 9.22 -8.82
N GLY A 712 32.96 9.82 -7.71
CA GLY A 712 32.13 10.32 -6.60
C GLY A 712 32.74 10.02 -5.22
N ASN A 713 32.37 10.82 -4.22
CA ASN A 713 32.83 10.77 -2.82
C ASN A 713 34.33 11.07 -2.58
N GLU A 714 35.11 11.41 -3.61
CA GLU A 714 36.49 11.85 -3.38
C GLU A 714 36.54 13.26 -2.80
N THR A 715 37.31 13.41 -1.72
CA THR A 715 37.52 14.69 -1.05
C THR A 715 39.01 15.04 -0.99
N GLN A 716 39.35 16.28 -1.34
CA GLN A 716 40.71 16.80 -1.20
C GLN A 716 40.70 18.25 -0.74
N THR A 717 41.46 18.53 0.32
CA THR A 717 41.62 19.88 0.88
C THR A 717 42.94 20.51 0.46
N LEU A 718 42.89 21.77 0.06
CA LEU A 718 44.04 22.67 -0.04
C LEU A 718 44.05 23.53 1.21
N ALA A 719 44.96 23.25 2.13
CA ALA A 719 45.03 23.96 3.41
C ALA A 719 45.76 25.31 3.28
N ASP A 720 45.39 26.25 4.16
CA ASP A 720 46.01 27.56 4.37
C ASP A 720 46.13 28.41 3.08
N VAL A 721 45.07 28.44 2.25
CA VAL A 721 45.04 29.24 1.00
C VAL A 721 44.92 30.74 1.33
N PRO A 722 45.87 31.59 0.89
CA PRO A 722 45.90 33.00 1.29
C PRO A 722 44.69 33.83 0.83
N SER A 723 44.34 34.84 1.62
CA SER A 723 43.43 35.92 1.20
C SER A 723 43.88 36.55 -0.12
N GLY A 724 42.93 36.83 -1.01
CA GLY A 724 43.14 37.36 -2.35
C GLY A 724 43.47 36.28 -3.40
N SER A 725 43.56 35.00 -3.02
CA SER A 725 43.66 33.89 -3.96
C SER A 725 42.39 33.75 -4.80
N GLU A 726 42.59 33.53 -6.09
CA GLU A 726 41.52 33.26 -7.05
C GLU A 726 41.53 31.77 -7.38
N ILE A 727 40.49 31.06 -6.95
CA ILE A 727 40.33 29.61 -7.14
C ILE A 727 39.70 29.35 -8.50
N HIS A 728 40.45 28.67 -9.37
CA HIS A 728 39.96 28.16 -10.64
C HIS A 728 39.94 26.64 -10.64
N VAL A 729 38.89 26.06 -11.20
CA VAL A 729 38.75 24.62 -11.36
C VAL A 729 38.68 24.27 -12.84
N LYS A 730 39.32 23.18 -13.21
CA LYS A 730 39.36 22.64 -14.56
C LYS A 730 38.98 21.17 -14.54
N VAL A 731 38.03 20.84 -15.39
CA VAL A 731 37.52 19.49 -15.60
C VAL A 731 37.99 19.02 -16.97
N GLU A 732 38.61 17.85 -17.02
CA GLU A 732 39.10 17.24 -18.25
C GLU A 732 38.51 15.85 -18.44
N GLY A 733 37.74 15.66 -19.51
CA GLY A 733 37.26 14.36 -19.96
C GLY A 733 38.23 13.72 -20.95
N ARG A 734 38.62 12.48 -20.72
CA ARG A 734 39.51 11.70 -21.60
C ARG A 734 38.89 10.34 -21.93
N TYR A 735 38.91 9.99 -23.20
CA TYR A 735 38.67 8.63 -23.66
C TYR A 735 39.68 8.29 -24.77
N GLY A 736 40.81 7.69 -24.37
CA GLY A 736 41.90 7.33 -25.26
C GLY A 736 42.40 8.49 -26.15
N TRP A 737 42.57 8.23 -27.44
CA TRP A 737 42.89 9.26 -28.45
C TRP A 737 41.63 9.89 -29.08
N LEU A 738 40.44 9.32 -28.82
CA LEU A 738 39.19 9.61 -29.52
C LEU A 738 38.43 10.80 -28.92
N PHE A 739 38.56 11.03 -27.62
CA PHE A 739 37.91 12.16 -26.94
C PHE A 739 38.85 12.80 -25.93
N ARG A 740 38.99 14.12 -26.05
CA ARG A 740 39.70 14.94 -25.07
C ARG A 740 39.10 16.34 -25.05
N ARG A 741 38.25 16.62 -24.06
CA ARG A 741 37.64 17.94 -23.84
C ARG A 741 38.08 18.49 -22.50
N ARG A 742 38.25 19.81 -22.43
CA ARG A 742 38.67 20.54 -21.23
C ARG A 742 37.79 21.76 -21.07
N VAL A 743 37.21 21.89 -19.88
CA VAL A 743 36.41 23.03 -19.47
C VAL A 743 37.00 23.57 -18.17
N GLN A 744 36.93 24.88 -17.96
CA GLN A 744 37.51 25.53 -16.79
C GLN A 744 36.68 26.74 -16.38
N SER A 745 36.68 27.05 -15.10
CA SER A 745 36.09 28.28 -14.55
C SER A 745 36.77 29.53 -15.14
N GLY A 746 36.02 30.63 -15.25
CA GLY A 746 36.53 31.91 -15.77
C GLY A 746 36.85 31.96 -17.26
N GLY A 747 36.58 30.87 -18.02
CA GLY A 747 36.66 30.85 -19.48
C GLY A 747 35.41 31.44 -20.15
N ALA A 748 35.50 31.79 -21.43
CA ALA A 748 34.36 32.30 -22.21
C ALA A 748 33.28 31.23 -22.57
N SER A 749 33.30 30.07 -21.90
CA SER A 749 32.47 28.91 -22.24
C SER A 749 31.41 28.70 -21.16
N GLU A 750 30.14 28.55 -21.54
CA GLU A 750 29.01 28.29 -20.62
C GLU A 750 28.95 26.83 -20.10
N ASN A 751 30.00 26.07 -20.34
CA ASN A 751 30.13 24.64 -20.04
C ASN A 751 30.39 24.34 -18.56
N LEU A 752 30.83 25.32 -17.77
CA LEU A 752 31.10 25.14 -16.34
C LEU A 752 30.51 26.32 -15.58
N ARG A 753 29.75 26.03 -14.54
CA ARG A 753 29.09 27.04 -13.70
C ARG A 753 29.43 26.77 -12.24
N ILE A 754 29.62 27.86 -11.49
CA ILE A 754 29.77 27.85 -10.03
C ILE A 754 28.57 28.60 -9.47
N LEU A 755 27.78 27.92 -8.66
CA LEU A 755 26.49 28.36 -8.13
C LEU A 755 26.57 28.39 -6.59
N ARG A 756 25.96 29.39 -5.97
CA ARG A 756 25.75 29.52 -4.52
C ARG A 756 24.36 29.04 -4.12
N ARG A 757 24.13 28.86 -2.82
CA ARG A 757 22.78 28.70 -2.24
C ARG A 757 21.85 29.76 -2.83
N GLY A 758 20.69 29.33 -3.33
CA GLY A 758 19.68 30.19 -3.95
C GLY A 758 19.97 30.63 -5.39
N ASP A 759 21.13 30.31 -5.99
CA ASP A 759 21.33 30.58 -7.42
C ASP A 759 20.42 29.67 -8.27
N PRO A 760 19.78 30.19 -9.33
CA PRO A 760 18.94 29.38 -10.21
C PRO A 760 19.79 28.40 -11.04
N VAL A 761 19.29 27.18 -11.20
CA VAL A 761 19.94 26.16 -12.03
C VAL A 761 19.83 26.49 -13.53
N PRO A 762 20.65 25.89 -14.41
CA PRO A 762 20.54 26.11 -15.85
C PRO A 762 19.17 25.68 -16.40
N ALA A 763 18.54 26.53 -17.22
CA ALA A 763 17.26 26.21 -17.88
C ALA A 763 17.44 25.21 -19.05
N THR A 764 17.86 23.98 -18.75
CA THR A 764 17.94 22.87 -19.71
C THR A 764 16.94 21.77 -19.37
N THR A 765 16.64 20.89 -20.33
CA THR A 765 15.60 19.85 -20.19
C THR A 765 15.77 18.97 -18.94
N PRO A 766 17.00 18.55 -18.55
CA PRO A 766 17.20 17.75 -17.33
C PRO A 766 16.93 18.48 -16.01
N PHE A 767 16.79 19.81 -15.99
CA PHE A 767 16.39 20.57 -14.80
C PHE A 767 14.89 20.92 -14.81
N SER A 768 14.11 20.40 -15.76
CA SER A 768 12.65 20.61 -15.80
C SER A 768 11.86 19.70 -14.85
N SER A 769 12.49 18.63 -14.35
CA SER A 769 11.92 17.73 -13.34
C SER A 769 13.06 17.09 -12.52
N PRO A 770 12.94 17.00 -11.18
CA PRO A 770 13.93 16.38 -10.30
C PRO A 770 14.26 14.92 -10.67
N LEU A 771 13.27 14.17 -11.18
CA LEU A 771 13.43 12.78 -11.60
C LEU A 771 14.40 12.59 -12.76
N THR A 772 14.60 13.63 -13.58
CA THR A 772 15.52 13.57 -14.73
C THR A 772 16.98 13.83 -14.36
N LEU A 773 17.25 14.29 -13.14
CA LEU A 773 18.59 14.43 -12.57
C LEU A 773 19.09 13.10 -11.97
N LYS A 774 20.40 12.88 -12.06
CA LYS A 774 21.12 11.86 -11.32
C LYS A 774 21.06 12.18 -9.83
N LYS A 775 20.96 11.12 -9.00
CA LYS A 775 20.83 11.23 -7.53
C LYS A 775 21.77 12.27 -6.92
N PHE A 776 23.07 12.19 -7.24
CA PHE A 776 24.10 13.10 -6.71
C PHE A 776 23.91 14.61 -7.02
N LEU A 777 23.09 14.97 -8.01
CA LEU A 777 22.74 16.37 -8.31
C LEU A 777 21.31 16.70 -7.91
N ARG A 778 20.40 15.72 -7.88
CA ARG A 778 19.03 15.86 -7.38
C ARG A 778 19.04 16.37 -5.94
N ASP A 779 19.87 15.77 -5.10
CA ASP A 779 20.02 16.11 -3.68
C ASP A 779 20.58 17.54 -3.45
N GLN A 780 20.94 18.27 -4.51
CA GLN A 780 21.51 19.62 -4.43
C GLN A 780 20.64 20.68 -5.11
N VAL A 781 19.46 20.29 -5.64
CA VAL A 781 18.54 21.17 -6.37
C VAL A 781 17.11 20.98 -5.87
N ARG A 782 16.52 22.02 -5.30
CA ARG A 782 15.10 22.09 -4.91
C ARG A 782 14.43 23.27 -5.62
N SER A 783 13.22 23.09 -6.15
CA SER A 783 12.44 24.15 -6.82
C SER A 783 13.21 24.96 -7.88
N GLY A 784 14.11 24.30 -8.62
CA GLY A 784 14.94 24.93 -9.66
C GLY A 784 16.08 25.84 -9.14
N HIS A 785 16.39 25.78 -7.85
CA HIS A 785 17.46 26.55 -7.20
C HIS A 785 18.44 25.61 -6.50
N VAL A 786 19.68 26.06 -6.33
CA VAL A 786 20.73 25.29 -5.65
C VAL A 786 20.55 25.41 -4.12
N VAL A 787 20.53 24.27 -3.42
CA VAL A 787 20.40 24.17 -1.95
C VAL A 787 21.74 23.78 -1.28
N ALA A 788 22.85 24.39 -1.71
CA ALA A 788 24.17 24.14 -1.14
C ALA A 788 24.38 24.89 0.20
N ASP A 789 25.17 24.32 1.12
CA ASP A 789 25.56 24.95 2.40
C ASP A 789 26.17 26.36 2.19
N LYS A 790 25.91 27.31 3.10
CA LYS A 790 26.50 28.68 3.16
C LYS A 790 28.04 28.65 3.14
N ARG A 791 28.68 27.57 3.62
CA ARG A 791 30.14 27.33 3.57
C ARG A 791 30.64 26.82 2.22
N SER A 792 29.74 26.50 1.29
CA SER A 792 30.08 25.79 0.06
C SER A 792 29.56 26.48 -1.20
N VAL A 793 30.13 26.10 -2.34
CA VAL A 793 29.60 26.42 -3.66
C VAL A 793 29.52 25.16 -4.51
N LEU A 794 28.50 25.09 -5.36
CA LEU A 794 28.29 23.97 -6.26
C LEU A 794 28.89 24.27 -7.63
N LEU A 795 29.81 23.43 -8.09
CA LEU A 795 30.36 23.47 -9.43
C LEU A 795 29.72 22.36 -10.27
N ILE A 796 29.09 22.76 -11.39
CA ILE A 796 28.52 21.84 -12.38
C ILE A 796 29.24 22.02 -13.72
N ALA A 797 29.52 20.91 -14.41
CA ALA A 797 30.27 20.92 -15.67
C ALA A 797 29.64 20.04 -16.75
N GLU A 798 29.77 20.49 -17.99
CA GLU A 798 29.34 19.85 -19.23
C GLU A 798 30.54 19.79 -20.20
N LEU A 799 31.06 18.59 -20.44
CA LEU A 799 32.20 18.30 -21.31
C LEU A 799 31.80 18.15 -22.79
N THR A 800 30.50 18.06 -23.11
CA THR A 800 29.99 18.04 -24.49
C THR A 800 29.56 19.43 -24.99
N ASP A 801 28.70 19.52 -26.01
CA ASP A 801 28.30 20.81 -26.61
C ASP A 801 27.08 21.39 -25.87
N VAL A 802 27.16 22.66 -25.46
CA VAL A 802 26.10 23.33 -24.69
C VAL A 802 24.89 23.63 -25.58
N GLY A 803 23.71 23.20 -25.14
CA GLY A 803 22.43 23.41 -25.84
C GLY A 803 21.25 22.91 -25.00
N VAL A 804 20.07 22.74 -25.61
CA VAL A 804 18.83 22.30 -24.89
C VAL A 804 18.97 20.92 -24.24
N ALA A 805 19.94 20.13 -24.69
CA ALA A 805 20.25 18.77 -24.23
C ALA A 805 21.47 18.69 -23.29
N ALA A 806 22.06 19.83 -22.89
CA ALA A 806 23.13 19.83 -21.89
C ALA A 806 22.56 19.43 -20.54
N ASP A 807 23.18 18.45 -19.89
CA ASP A 807 22.72 17.90 -18.62
C ASP A 807 23.54 18.38 -17.43
N TYR A 808 24.71 18.99 -17.68
CA TYR A 808 25.60 19.54 -16.66
C TYR A 808 26.00 18.53 -15.56
N GLN A 809 25.91 17.23 -15.85
CA GLN A 809 26.17 16.14 -14.92
C GLN A 809 27.45 15.38 -15.25
N ASP A 810 28.22 15.86 -16.23
CA ASP A 810 29.52 15.28 -16.59
C ASP A 810 30.53 15.39 -15.43
N ALA A 811 30.43 16.42 -14.58
CA ALA A 811 31.10 16.47 -13.29
C ALA A 811 30.41 17.45 -12.34
N VAL A 812 30.11 17.00 -11.12
CA VAL A 812 29.52 17.81 -10.06
C VAL A 812 30.43 17.80 -8.84
N VAL A 813 30.83 18.99 -8.40
CA VAL A 813 31.80 19.16 -7.30
C VAL A 813 31.29 20.22 -6.34
N GLN A 814 31.19 19.86 -5.07
CA GLN A 814 30.93 20.79 -3.99
C GLN A 814 32.26 21.29 -3.43
N ILE A 815 32.41 22.62 -3.31
CA ILE A 815 33.65 23.25 -2.85
C ILE A 815 33.37 23.97 -1.54
N TYR A 816 33.88 23.44 -0.43
CA TYR A 816 33.78 24.08 0.89
C TYR A 816 34.94 25.06 1.10
N ILE A 817 34.63 26.20 1.72
CA ILE A 817 35.56 27.30 1.96
C ILE A 817 35.44 27.69 3.44
N GLU A 818 36.37 27.18 4.25
CA GLU A 818 36.30 27.27 5.70
C GLU A 818 37.52 28.00 6.26
N LYS A 819 37.41 28.59 7.45
CA LYS A 819 38.59 29.14 8.13
C LYS A 819 39.57 28.00 8.48
N PRO A 820 40.90 28.24 8.42
CA PRO A 820 41.87 27.17 8.53
C PRO A 820 41.85 26.52 9.90
N GLN A 821 41.98 25.20 9.95
CA GLN A 821 42.10 24.46 11.22
C GLN A 821 43.34 24.89 12.03
N SER A 822 44.36 25.44 11.36
CA SER A 822 45.56 26.01 11.99
C SER A 822 45.27 27.22 12.90
N GLY A 823 44.05 27.79 12.84
CA GLY A 823 43.56 28.92 13.63
C GLY A 823 42.77 28.58 14.91
N GLY A 824 42.49 27.29 15.18
CA GLY A 824 42.05 26.80 16.50
C GLY A 824 40.58 26.98 16.91
N ILE A 825 39.65 27.27 15.98
CA ILE A 825 38.22 27.37 16.30
C ILE A 825 37.38 26.24 15.66
N CYS A 826 37.80 25.69 14.52
CA CYS A 826 37.00 24.70 13.78
C CYS A 826 37.73 23.35 13.80
N GLY A 827 37.19 22.37 14.54
CA GLY A 827 37.66 20.97 14.56
C GLY A 827 37.98 20.40 15.96
N ALA A 828 36.97 19.86 16.65
CA ALA A 828 37.12 18.78 17.63
C ALA A 828 35.85 17.93 17.60
N THR A 829 36.00 16.63 17.38
CA THR A 829 34.94 15.62 17.49
C THR A 829 34.54 15.48 18.95
N THR A 830 33.29 15.80 19.30
CA THR A 830 32.64 15.32 20.54
C THR A 830 31.93 14.01 20.22
N ASP A 831 32.23 13.03 21.05
CA ASP A 831 31.63 11.71 21.18
C ASP A 831 30.59 11.91 22.28
N ASP A 832 29.30 11.78 21.97
CA ASP A 832 28.22 11.98 22.92
C ASP A 832 28.16 10.77 23.85
N GLY A 833 28.69 10.97 25.05
CA GLY A 833 28.39 10.16 26.23
C GLY A 833 27.71 11.06 27.25
N ASP A 834 26.43 10.81 27.49
CA ASP A 834 25.65 11.38 28.58
C ASP A 834 26.37 11.19 29.92
N ASP A 835 26.67 12.30 30.57
CA ASP A 835 27.04 12.37 31.98
C ASP A 835 26.13 13.39 32.66
N ASP A 836 24.99 12.91 33.16
CA ASP A 836 24.09 13.67 34.00
C ASP A 836 24.67 13.77 35.43
N ALA A 837 24.76 15.01 35.92
CA ALA A 837 25.54 15.33 37.11
C ALA A 837 24.73 15.19 38.42
N GLY A 838 24.93 14.06 39.11
CA GLY A 838 25.23 14.01 40.55
C GLY A 838 24.18 14.42 41.59
N THR A 839 23.82 13.48 42.46
CA THR A 839 23.55 13.77 43.89
C THR A 839 24.16 12.72 44.81
N ALA A 840 24.70 13.19 45.93
CA ALA A 840 25.38 12.41 46.96
C ALA A 840 24.44 11.98 48.08
N ASP A 841 24.59 10.75 48.61
CA ASP A 841 24.35 10.49 50.04
C ASP A 841 25.06 9.21 50.55
N ASP A 842 25.35 9.26 51.84
CA ASP A 842 26.14 8.40 52.73
C ASP A 842 25.73 6.91 52.85
N GLY A 843 26.71 6.08 53.23
CA GLY A 843 26.53 5.28 54.47
C GLY A 843 26.36 3.76 54.41
N ASP A 844 27.49 3.07 54.58
CA ASP A 844 27.75 2.14 55.71
C ASP A 844 27.34 0.63 55.71
N THR A 845 28.35 -0.16 56.11
CA THR A 845 28.40 -1.49 56.78
C THR A 845 28.13 -2.83 56.09
N GLY A 846 29.18 -3.68 56.13
CA GLY A 846 29.13 -5.04 56.73
C GLY A 846 29.24 -6.22 55.76
N GLU A 847 30.44 -6.65 55.34
CA GLU A 847 31.27 -7.71 55.96
C GLU A 847 30.70 -9.14 55.90
N THR A 848 31.23 -10.01 55.01
CA THR A 848 31.86 -11.32 55.33
C THR A 848 32.53 -12.05 54.12
N VAL A 849 33.87 -12.04 54.14
CA VAL A 849 34.97 -12.99 53.72
C VAL A 849 34.61 -14.46 53.32
N PRO A 850 35.50 -15.25 52.65
CA PRO A 850 36.28 -15.08 51.40
C PRO A 850 36.16 -16.29 50.41
N GLU A 851 36.66 -16.15 49.18
CA GLU A 851 37.51 -17.17 48.51
C GLU A 851 38.32 -16.48 47.39
N GLU A 852 39.60 -16.86 47.25
CA GLU A 852 40.55 -16.29 46.29
C GLU A 852 40.16 -16.65 44.85
N GLU A 853 40.14 -15.69 43.92
CA GLU A 853 40.70 -15.91 42.58
C GLU A 853 41.03 -14.61 41.85
N VAL A 854 42.10 -14.69 41.07
CA VAL A 854 42.76 -13.65 40.29
C VAL A 854 41.93 -13.34 39.04
N VAL A 855 41.55 -12.09 38.79
CA VAL A 855 40.89 -11.70 37.53
C VAL A 855 41.96 -11.54 36.43
N PRO A 856 41.88 -12.26 35.30
CA PRO A 856 42.79 -12.10 34.18
C PRO A 856 42.32 -11.03 33.19
N THR A 857 43.30 -10.63 32.39
CA THR A 857 43.37 -9.69 31.28
C THR A 857 42.25 -9.75 30.24
N GLY A 858 42.13 -8.63 29.51
CA GLY A 858 41.15 -8.37 28.46
C GLY A 858 40.90 -9.50 27.47
N LEU A 859 39.68 -9.47 26.91
CA LEU A 859 39.17 -10.41 25.93
C LEU A 859 40.19 -10.57 24.79
N LYS A 860 40.66 -11.81 24.61
CA LYS A 860 41.45 -12.21 23.46
C LYS A 860 40.54 -12.78 22.40
N ILE A 861 40.75 -12.37 21.16
CA ILE A 861 40.03 -12.87 20.00
C ILE A 861 40.98 -13.67 19.11
N THR A 862 40.48 -14.75 18.53
CA THR A 862 41.22 -15.55 17.53
C THR A 862 41.08 -14.91 16.16
N ILE A 863 42.19 -14.79 15.43
CA ILE A 863 42.24 -14.22 14.08
C ILE A 863 43.11 -15.08 13.15
N CYS A 864 42.82 -15.03 11.85
CA CYS A 864 43.65 -15.54 10.78
C CYS A 864 44.54 -14.40 10.27
N HIS A 865 45.83 -14.48 10.59
CA HIS A 865 46.83 -13.43 10.37
C HIS A 865 47.66 -13.68 9.12
N PHE A 866 47.86 -12.64 8.31
CA PHE A 866 48.65 -12.65 7.09
C PHE A 866 49.94 -11.83 7.26
N PRO A 867 51.09 -12.44 7.59
CA PRO A 867 52.32 -11.72 7.89
C PRO A 867 52.77 -10.83 6.72
N PRO A 868 53.12 -9.55 6.97
CA PRO A 868 53.63 -8.65 5.94
C PRO A 868 54.91 -9.23 5.29
N GLY A 869 54.80 -9.62 4.02
CA GLY A 869 55.89 -10.23 3.25
C GLY A 869 55.81 -11.75 3.05
N ASN A 870 54.84 -12.43 3.67
CA ASN A 870 54.56 -13.85 3.44
C ASN A 870 53.05 -14.17 3.50
N ARG A 871 52.26 -13.48 2.67
CA ARG A 871 50.79 -13.59 2.66
C ARG A 871 50.24 -14.96 2.22
N GLN A 872 51.06 -15.82 1.63
CA GLN A 872 50.65 -17.13 1.12
C GLN A 872 50.63 -18.22 2.19
N ASN A 873 51.01 -17.89 3.44
CA ASN A 873 51.02 -18.82 4.55
C ASN A 873 50.40 -18.14 5.78
N PRO A 874 49.06 -18.03 5.81
CA PRO A 874 48.36 -17.41 6.92
C PRO A 874 48.46 -18.26 8.19
N GLU A 875 48.52 -17.60 9.34
CA GLU A 875 48.68 -18.24 10.64
C GLU A 875 47.49 -17.89 11.54
N THR A 876 46.91 -18.90 12.20
CA THR A 876 45.90 -18.66 13.24
C THR A 876 46.59 -18.18 14.51
N ILE A 877 46.27 -16.96 14.97
CA ILE A 877 46.85 -16.35 16.18
C ILE A 877 45.76 -15.77 17.08
N GLU A 878 46.04 -15.60 18.37
CA GLU A 878 45.17 -14.88 19.31
C GLU A 878 45.76 -13.50 19.63
N ILE A 879 44.93 -12.47 19.48
CA ILE A 879 45.29 -11.08 19.80
C ILE A 879 44.32 -10.52 20.85
N ASP A 880 44.73 -9.49 21.57
CA ASP A 880 43.81 -8.75 22.42
C ASP A 880 42.78 -8.03 21.52
N GLU A 881 41.50 -7.99 21.92
CA GLU A 881 40.43 -7.41 21.10
C GLU A 881 40.69 -5.96 20.70
N ALA A 882 41.34 -5.18 21.57
CA ALA A 882 41.75 -3.81 21.28
C ALA A 882 42.75 -3.68 20.12
N ALA A 883 43.47 -4.75 19.77
CA ALA A 883 44.40 -4.78 18.63
C ALA A 883 43.71 -5.12 17.30
N TRP A 884 42.42 -5.51 17.32
CA TRP A 884 41.67 -5.92 16.13
C TRP A 884 41.69 -4.89 14.99
N PRO A 885 41.44 -3.58 15.22
CA PRO A 885 41.36 -2.62 14.12
C PRO A 885 42.68 -2.51 13.33
N ALA A 886 43.82 -2.65 14.01
CA ALA A 886 45.14 -2.59 13.38
C ALA A 886 45.43 -3.84 12.53
N HIS A 887 44.98 -5.01 12.98
CA HIS A 887 45.11 -6.27 12.26
C HIS A 887 44.13 -6.35 11.07
N GLN A 888 42.91 -5.83 11.22
CA GLN A 888 41.94 -5.70 10.13
C GLN A 888 42.46 -4.79 9.00
N ALA A 889 43.11 -3.68 9.35
CA ALA A 889 43.65 -2.72 8.37
C ALA A 889 44.76 -3.29 7.45
N ILE A 890 45.42 -4.38 7.85
CA ILE A 890 46.47 -5.05 7.06
C ILE A 890 45.97 -6.32 6.33
N GLY A 891 44.70 -6.68 6.51
CA GLY A 891 44.00 -7.77 5.82
C GLY A 891 43.75 -9.04 6.64
N ASP A 892 43.92 -9.01 7.96
CA ASP A 892 43.65 -10.16 8.84
C ASP A 892 42.14 -10.33 9.08
N ARG A 893 41.68 -11.57 9.35
CA ARG A 893 40.26 -11.93 9.51
C ARG A 893 39.98 -12.50 10.91
N ARG A 894 38.81 -12.23 11.51
CA ARG A 894 38.38 -12.87 12.77
C ARG A 894 38.08 -14.36 12.52
N GLY A 895 38.48 -15.24 13.43
CA GLY A 895 38.36 -16.70 13.30
C GLY A 895 39.68 -17.40 12.96
N ALA A 896 39.71 -18.74 12.98
CA ALA A 896 40.90 -19.52 12.62
C ALA A 896 41.08 -19.59 11.09
N CYS A 897 42.32 -19.81 10.63
CA CYS A 897 42.58 -20.16 9.23
C CYS A 897 42.14 -21.63 9.01
N GLU A 898 41.08 -21.86 8.23
CA GLU A 898 40.49 -23.18 7.95
C GLU A 898 40.89 -23.73 6.56
N ASP A 899 40.93 -25.06 6.45
CA ASP A 899 41.38 -25.83 5.27
C ASP A 899 40.41 -25.71 4.06
N ASP A 900 40.98 -25.83 2.85
CA ASP A 900 40.33 -25.95 1.51
C ASP A 900 39.06 -26.84 1.56
N GLN A 901 37.89 -26.20 1.49
CA GLN A 901 36.57 -26.80 1.78
C GLN A 901 35.97 -27.52 0.57
N ASP A 902 36.29 -27.10 -0.66
CA ASP A 902 35.79 -27.71 -1.89
C ASP A 902 36.81 -28.63 -2.59
N GLY A 903 38.04 -28.68 -2.08
CA GLY A 903 39.08 -29.62 -2.48
C GLY A 903 39.65 -29.32 -3.86
N ASP A 904 39.60 -28.06 -4.30
CA ASP A 904 40.09 -27.60 -5.61
C ASP A 904 41.60 -27.28 -5.62
N GLY A 905 42.23 -27.28 -4.44
CA GLY A 905 43.65 -26.99 -4.24
C GLY A 905 43.95 -25.52 -3.94
N VAL A 906 42.95 -24.67 -3.73
CA VAL A 906 43.04 -23.27 -3.30
C VAL A 906 42.39 -23.13 -1.91
N PRO A 907 43.11 -22.64 -0.88
CA PRO A 907 42.50 -22.43 0.43
C PRO A 907 41.34 -21.42 0.35
N ASN A 908 40.23 -21.63 1.08
CA ASN A 908 39.03 -20.77 1.04
C ASN A 908 39.32 -19.27 1.25
N ALA A 909 40.40 -18.93 1.96
CA ALA A 909 40.81 -17.53 2.16
C ALA A 909 41.31 -16.85 0.87
N ASP A 910 41.79 -17.64 -0.07
CA ASP A 910 42.38 -17.26 -1.35
C ASP A 910 41.51 -17.67 -2.55
N ASP A 911 40.39 -18.36 -2.30
CA ASP A 911 39.47 -18.87 -3.31
C ASP A 911 38.36 -17.85 -3.62
N LEU A 912 38.30 -17.43 -4.88
CA LEU A 912 37.29 -16.53 -5.42
C LEU A 912 35.94 -17.23 -5.64
N CYS A 913 35.94 -18.56 -5.79
CA CYS A 913 34.77 -19.35 -6.15
C CYS A 913 34.63 -20.59 -5.23
N LEU A 914 34.31 -20.32 -3.95
CA LEU A 914 34.19 -21.22 -2.78
C LEU A 914 33.42 -22.56 -2.91
N ASN A 915 32.81 -22.83 -4.07
CA ASN A 915 31.99 -24.03 -4.32
C ASN A 915 32.45 -24.79 -5.56
N THR A 916 33.67 -24.57 -6.05
CA THR A 916 34.16 -25.05 -7.35
C THR A 916 35.07 -26.27 -7.17
N ALA A 917 34.48 -27.43 -6.83
CA ALA A 917 35.22 -28.67 -6.63
C ALA A 917 35.76 -29.30 -7.93
N THR A 918 36.96 -29.92 -7.88
CA THR A 918 37.44 -30.79 -8.96
C THR A 918 36.57 -32.07 -9.07
N PRO A 919 36.20 -32.54 -10.29
CA PRO A 919 37.00 -32.48 -11.51
C PRO A 919 36.26 -31.83 -12.69
N GLU A 920 36.17 -30.49 -12.72
CA GLU A 920 36.19 -29.82 -14.02
C GLU A 920 37.65 -29.76 -14.49
N SER A 921 38.02 -30.77 -15.28
CA SER A 921 39.38 -30.99 -15.75
C SER A 921 40.01 -29.74 -16.40
N VAL A 922 40.93 -29.10 -15.66
CA VAL A 922 41.89 -28.16 -16.26
C VAL A 922 42.54 -28.87 -17.45
N PRO A 923 42.43 -28.34 -18.68
CA PRO A 923 42.92 -29.03 -19.87
C PRO A 923 44.44 -29.21 -19.81
N GLU A 924 44.91 -30.45 -19.81
CA GLU A 924 46.33 -30.79 -19.97
C GLU A 924 46.84 -30.56 -21.43
N GLU A 925 45.97 -30.12 -22.36
CA GLU A 925 46.33 -29.88 -23.76
C GLU A 925 46.06 -28.44 -24.26
N PHE A 926 47.12 -27.85 -24.82
CA PHE A 926 47.24 -26.45 -25.25
C PHE A 926 46.60 -26.12 -26.60
N MET A 927 46.13 -24.88 -26.75
CA MET A 927 45.73 -24.28 -28.03
C MET A 927 46.49 -22.97 -28.35
N LEU A 928 46.54 -22.61 -29.64
CA LEU A 928 47.24 -21.43 -30.17
C LEU A 928 46.43 -20.13 -30.01
N PHE A 929 47.13 -19.02 -29.72
CA PHE A 929 46.62 -17.67 -29.39
C PHE A 929 46.09 -17.50 -27.96
N ASP A 930 46.90 -17.87 -26.97
CA ASP A 930 46.74 -17.48 -25.56
C ASP A 930 45.34 -17.72 -25.00
N ARG A 931 44.67 -18.82 -25.40
CA ARG A 931 43.29 -19.15 -25.02
C ARG A 931 43.15 -20.59 -24.51
N TYR A 932 42.38 -20.80 -23.43
CA TYR A 932 42.23 -22.09 -22.72
C TYR A 932 40.79 -22.61 -22.77
N ALA A 933 40.56 -23.88 -23.14
CA ALA A 933 39.22 -24.49 -23.17
C ALA A 933 39.16 -25.80 -22.36
N LEU A 934 38.17 -25.94 -21.48
CA LEU A 934 37.82 -27.20 -20.79
C LEU A 934 37.43 -28.27 -21.83
N THR A 935 37.94 -29.50 -21.65
CA THR A 935 37.55 -30.66 -22.44
C THR A 935 36.30 -31.32 -21.84
N GLU A 936 35.26 -31.43 -22.68
CA GLU A 936 34.13 -32.37 -22.58
C GLU A 936 33.18 -32.22 -21.37
N ALA A 937 32.36 -31.15 -21.36
CA ALA A 937 31.01 -31.19 -20.73
C ALA A 937 30.07 -30.04 -21.16
N GLY A 938 30.56 -28.88 -21.62
CA GLY A 938 29.73 -27.73 -21.99
C GLY A 938 29.39 -27.59 -23.49
N THR A 939 28.21 -27.05 -23.80
CA THR A 939 27.69 -26.86 -25.18
C THR A 939 28.39 -25.75 -25.99
N ILE A 940 29.34 -25.03 -25.36
CA ILE A 940 29.79 -23.70 -25.80
C ILE A 940 31.13 -23.70 -26.58
N PHE A 941 31.95 -24.78 -26.56
CA PHE A 941 33.28 -24.78 -27.22
C PHE A 941 33.46 -25.88 -28.29
N ARG A 942 33.18 -25.56 -29.58
CA ARG A 942 33.05 -26.60 -30.62
C ARG A 942 34.31 -26.97 -31.44
N HIS A 943 35.39 -26.16 -31.57
CA HIS A 943 36.59 -26.54 -32.37
C HIS A 943 37.92 -25.83 -32.01
N GLY A 944 39.08 -26.52 -32.14
CA GLY A 944 40.44 -25.99 -31.84
C GLY A 944 41.59 -26.36 -32.83
N PRO A 945 42.62 -25.52 -33.06
CA PRO A 945 43.73 -25.75 -34.03
C PRO A 945 45.04 -26.38 -33.46
N ARG A 946 45.95 -26.83 -34.36
CA ARG A 946 46.88 -27.99 -34.23
C ARG A 946 48.32 -27.83 -33.60
N LYS A 947 48.70 -26.84 -32.77
CA LYS A 947 50.08 -26.83 -32.14
C LYS A 947 50.18 -26.15 -30.76
N LYS A 948 51.05 -26.67 -29.87
CA LYS A 948 51.07 -26.53 -28.38
C LYS A 948 52.01 -25.43 -27.78
N VAL A 949 51.59 -24.72 -26.71
CA VAL A 949 52.40 -23.85 -25.79
C VAL A 949 51.76 -23.72 -24.35
N GLY A 950 52.50 -23.98 -23.24
CA GLY A 950 52.37 -23.51 -21.81
C GLY A 950 51.12 -23.81 -20.90
N GLN A 951 51.26 -24.43 -19.68
CA GLN A 951 50.14 -24.91 -18.81
C GLN A 951 49.75 -23.91 -17.71
N TYR A 952 48.44 -23.79 -17.41
CA TYR A 952 47.87 -23.02 -16.29
C TYR A 952 46.80 -23.87 -15.57
N THR A 953 46.75 -23.79 -14.23
CA THR A 953 45.86 -24.52 -13.28
C THR A 953 44.89 -23.60 -12.53
N LEU A 954 43.87 -24.14 -11.81
CA LEU A 954 42.91 -23.38 -10.97
C LEU A 954 43.58 -22.46 -9.93
N ALA A 955 44.81 -22.78 -9.52
CA ALA A 955 45.62 -21.88 -8.70
C ALA A 955 45.91 -20.52 -9.35
N HIS A 956 45.95 -20.42 -10.69
CA HIS A 956 46.15 -19.16 -11.42
C HIS A 956 44.85 -18.37 -11.59
N THR A 957 43.69 -19.02 -11.46
CA THR A 957 42.37 -18.39 -11.48
C THR A 957 41.76 -18.25 -10.09
N LYS A 958 42.53 -18.59 -9.05
CA LYS A 958 42.12 -18.52 -7.64
C LYS A 958 40.79 -19.24 -7.40
N GLY A 959 40.70 -20.47 -7.89
CA GLY A 959 39.58 -21.40 -7.70
C GLY A 959 38.38 -21.20 -8.63
N CYS A 960 38.31 -20.09 -9.37
CA CYS A 960 37.25 -19.91 -10.37
C CYS A 960 37.53 -20.62 -11.70
N SER A 961 36.46 -21.12 -12.32
CA SER A 961 36.43 -21.54 -13.71
C SER A 961 36.46 -20.34 -14.66
N CYS A 962 36.86 -20.58 -15.91
CA CYS A 962 36.87 -19.54 -16.93
C CYS A 962 35.47 -18.96 -17.22
N GLU A 963 34.44 -19.80 -17.15
CA GLU A 963 33.05 -19.37 -17.39
C GLU A 963 32.57 -18.44 -16.28
N GLN A 964 32.83 -18.79 -15.02
CA GLN A 964 32.51 -17.95 -13.86
C GLN A 964 33.19 -16.58 -13.95
N LEU A 965 34.46 -16.54 -14.37
CA LEU A 965 35.16 -15.27 -14.60
C LEU A 965 34.49 -14.44 -15.71
N ILE A 966 34.04 -15.06 -16.81
CA ILE A 966 33.35 -14.33 -17.89
C ILE A 966 31.99 -13.83 -17.43
N ASP A 967 31.26 -14.62 -16.64
CA ASP A 967 29.94 -14.26 -16.12
C ASP A 967 30.01 -13.03 -15.21
N VAL A 968 31.06 -12.94 -14.39
CA VAL A 968 31.39 -11.75 -13.61
C VAL A 968 31.69 -10.54 -14.50
N ALA A 969 32.48 -10.74 -15.56
CA ALA A 969 32.81 -9.68 -16.51
C ALA A 969 31.59 -9.16 -17.29
N GLU A 970 30.59 -10.01 -17.52
CA GLU A 970 29.34 -9.65 -18.18
C GLU A 970 28.26 -9.15 -17.22
N GLY A 971 28.53 -9.12 -15.92
CA GLY A 971 27.65 -8.56 -14.90
C GLY A 971 26.43 -9.44 -14.59
N MET A 972 26.51 -10.75 -14.81
CA MET A 972 25.42 -11.66 -14.46
C MET A 972 25.25 -11.78 -12.95
N ARG A 973 23.99 -11.80 -12.46
CA ARG A 973 23.65 -11.64 -11.03
C ARG A 973 24.15 -12.77 -10.11
N PHE A 974 24.47 -13.95 -10.65
CA PHE A 974 24.79 -15.14 -9.86
C PHE A 974 26.27 -15.26 -9.43
N TYR A 975 27.17 -14.48 -10.02
CA TYR A 975 28.60 -14.50 -9.64
C TYR A 975 29.11 -13.07 -9.44
N TYR A 976 29.66 -12.82 -8.26
CA TYR A 976 30.22 -11.53 -7.88
C TYR A 976 31.42 -11.71 -6.94
N PHE A 977 32.45 -10.88 -7.12
CA PHE A 977 33.63 -10.85 -6.26
C PHE A 977 33.56 -9.66 -5.31
N ASP A 978 32.57 -9.64 -4.42
CA ASP A 978 32.36 -8.55 -3.46
C ASP A 978 33.55 -8.38 -2.52
N GLN A 979 34.25 -9.48 -2.22
CA GLN A 979 35.49 -9.47 -1.44
C GLN A 979 36.68 -8.85 -2.20
N PHE A 980 36.58 -8.68 -3.53
CA PHE A 980 37.63 -8.16 -4.41
C PHE A 980 37.09 -7.11 -5.38
N PRO A 981 36.65 -5.94 -4.86
CA PRO A 981 35.93 -4.93 -5.66
C PRO A 981 36.76 -4.33 -6.80
N ARG A 982 38.10 -4.32 -6.68
CA ARG A 982 39.00 -3.90 -7.76
C ARG A 982 39.01 -4.89 -8.92
N LEU A 983 39.08 -6.18 -8.62
CA LEU A 983 39.00 -7.24 -9.62
C LEU A 983 37.61 -7.25 -10.27
N GLN A 984 36.54 -7.15 -9.46
CA GLN A 984 35.16 -7.04 -9.95
C GLN A 984 34.99 -5.89 -10.96
N ARG A 985 35.51 -4.71 -10.62
CA ARG A 985 35.47 -3.53 -11.50
C ARG A 985 36.32 -3.72 -12.76
N ALA A 986 37.52 -4.29 -12.63
CA ALA A 986 38.39 -4.57 -13.79
C ALA A 986 37.77 -5.57 -14.76
N MET A 987 37.10 -6.60 -14.24
CA MET A 987 36.39 -7.61 -15.02
C MET A 987 35.18 -7.02 -15.74
N ARG A 988 34.33 -6.24 -15.04
CA ARG A 988 33.16 -5.56 -15.65
C ARG A 988 33.53 -4.51 -16.71
N ASN A 989 34.77 -4.02 -16.68
CA ASN A 989 35.30 -3.06 -17.65
C ASN A 989 35.97 -3.72 -18.87
N LEU A 990 35.95 -5.05 -18.98
CA LEU A 990 36.43 -5.73 -20.18
C LEU A 990 35.55 -5.39 -21.39
N PHE A 991 36.18 -5.06 -22.52
CA PHE A 991 35.41 -4.82 -23.75
C PHE A 991 34.60 -6.07 -24.13
N PRO A 992 33.36 -5.92 -24.64
CA PRO A 992 32.51 -7.04 -25.03
C PRO A 992 33.15 -8.03 -26.01
N PHE A 993 34.10 -7.59 -26.85
CA PHE A 993 34.78 -8.51 -27.75
C PHE A 993 35.72 -9.51 -27.03
N PHE A 994 36.22 -9.16 -25.83
CA PHE A 994 37.00 -10.07 -24.99
C PHE A 994 36.10 -11.13 -24.36
N THR A 995 34.92 -10.76 -23.87
CA THR A 995 33.96 -11.71 -23.26
C THR A 995 33.29 -12.57 -24.34
N ILE A 996 32.83 -12.00 -25.46
CA ILE A 996 32.30 -12.74 -26.63
C ILE A 996 33.37 -13.68 -27.22
N GLY A 997 34.61 -13.21 -27.30
CA GLY A 997 35.74 -14.01 -27.77
C GLY A 997 36.09 -15.14 -26.80
N ALA A 998 35.99 -14.89 -25.50
CA ALA A 998 36.25 -15.86 -24.45
C ALA A 998 35.14 -16.91 -24.34
N ARG A 999 33.86 -16.53 -24.46
CA ARG A 999 32.74 -17.47 -24.58
C ARG A 999 32.87 -18.38 -25.78
N LYS A 1000 33.45 -17.92 -26.90
CA LYS A 1000 33.55 -18.75 -28.12
C LYS A 1000 34.80 -19.64 -28.17
N TYR A 1001 35.89 -19.22 -27.53
CA TYR A 1001 37.22 -19.82 -27.73
C TYR A 1001 38.00 -20.09 -26.43
N GLY A 1002 37.43 -19.79 -25.27
CA GLY A 1002 38.07 -19.92 -23.97
C GLY A 1002 38.75 -18.64 -23.46
N CYS A 1003 39.01 -18.55 -22.16
CA CYS A 1003 39.60 -17.38 -21.51
C CYS A 1003 40.95 -17.05 -22.12
N SER A 1004 41.21 -15.76 -22.30
CA SER A 1004 42.52 -15.31 -22.79
C SER A 1004 43.53 -15.15 -21.66
N GLU A 1005 44.82 -15.27 -21.94
CA GLU A 1005 45.91 -14.96 -20.99
C GLU A 1005 45.77 -13.56 -20.38
N ALA A 1006 45.14 -12.62 -21.10
CA ALA A 1006 44.87 -11.28 -20.58
C ALA A 1006 43.87 -11.27 -19.41
N ILE A 1007 42.88 -12.17 -19.40
CA ILE A 1007 41.92 -12.31 -18.31
C ILE A 1007 42.59 -12.97 -17.11
N ILE A 1008 43.37 -14.04 -17.34
CA ILE A 1008 44.10 -14.74 -16.27
C ILE A 1008 45.14 -13.83 -15.59
N ARG A 1009 45.96 -13.12 -16.38
CA ARG A 1009 46.94 -12.16 -15.83
C ARG A 1009 46.32 -10.95 -15.14
N MET A 1010 45.05 -10.66 -15.41
CA MET A 1010 44.31 -9.61 -14.72
C MET A 1010 43.86 -10.10 -13.34
N VAL A 1011 43.36 -11.34 -13.23
CA VAL A 1011 43.11 -11.99 -11.93
C VAL A 1011 44.39 -12.03 -11.09
N GLU A 1012 45.52 -12.42 -11.68
CA GLU A 1012 46.82 -12.45 -10.98
C GLU A 1012 47.38 -11.06 -10.58
N ARG A 1013 46.90 -9.97 -11.20
CA ARG A 1013 47.44 -8.61 -10.99
C ARG A 1013 46.60 -7.77 -10.04
N GLU A 1014 45.28 -7.90 -10.14
CA GLU A 1014 44.32 -7.08 -9.40
C GLU A 1014 44.03 -7.64 -8.00
N LEU A 1015 44.52 -8.85 -7.71
CA LEU A 1015 44.71 -9.44 -6.39
C LEU A 1015 46.12 -9.15 -5.87
#